data_AF-A0A212EQQ5-F1
#
_entry.id   AF-A0A212EQQ5-F1
#
_cell.length_a   1.000
_cell.length_b   1.000
_cell.length_c   1.000
_cell.angle_alpha   90.00
_cell.angle_beta   90.00
_cell.angle_gamma   90.00
#
_symmetry.space_group_name_H-M   'P 1'
#
loop_
_entity.id
_entity.type
_entity.pdbx_description
1 polymer ?
#
loop_
_entity_poly.entity_id
_entity_poly.type
_entity_poly.pdbx_seq_one_letter_code
_entity_poly.pdbx_strand_id
1 'polypeptide(L)'
;MDVLCVCVLLALAEGLAASTCGFPGAPAHCNVAFSDEGLTEGTVATYACERGFELLGPSRRLCDKNGKWTPDGIPFCVLNVAAGKAPMQISTEDGGVPQRALDGSTSAAFNAETCTLTKTERVPWWYVNLLEPYMVQLVRLDFGKPCCGVNKPAVVVVRVGNNRPDLGTNPICNRFTGFLEEGQPLFLPCNPPMPGAFVSVHLEGSSPSQLSICEAFVYTDQALPIERCPQFRDQPPGSTATYNGKCYIFYDRQPADFRDSLGFCRSRGGTLVDESNPALQGFISWELWRRHRSDSSSQYWMGAVRDPQDPGNWKWVNGKDVTVSFWNAPGGSEGCARFDGSKGWLWADTDCQSKLNYICQHQPKACGRPEQPPNSTMTTESFDVGATVEYACDEGHLLVGPTVRTCMDTGFYDEFPPVCKRIECGFPADISHGGYQLINSSVSYLSHVQYECDDGYEMVGRSRLVCDIDERWNGPPPRCDVVQCEQPPQVLNSRVSITNNVSVFGAFAEYTCAKGYKIQGARRMKCLATGVWDKPAPQCLPEERPTTTTTTTTTTTTTTTTEIPTTITVPTTQLPTSPRLILPTRRLPRPSSPNPFVTPEPAKTRPRPKFTTTERATTKSYDKPPLRKVTVSDSQESQSSQVPHIIVASHPRENQVFGNGNNIRAEQTPRVNIPQPVDGERRETLGARLNIGAVVALGAFGALVFLIAIITTIVILVRRKHNDGKRYRHHVSPDCNTVASLDSSSSESRSGLNRYYRQAWEELHEATGAKHGQRRHEREAPKDGSELVVSDVYPAEHRDKRRHHHHHHRERHPDWQPSHRPHHKHKPRY
;
A
#
# COMPACT_ATOMS: atom_id res chain seq x y z
N MET A 1 21.35 -33.05 -48.83
CA MET A 1 21.42 -31.62 -48.42
C MET A 1 20.66 -31.35 -47.11
N ASP A 2 20.32 -32.41 -46.37
CA ASP A 2 19.07 -32.47 -45.61
C ASP A 2 19.22 -31.88 -44.21
N VAL A 3 20.43 -31.97 -43.64
CA VAL A 3 20.80 -31.30 -42.38
C VAL A 3 20.65 -29.78 -42.48
N LEU A 4 21.00 -29.17 -43.61
CA LEU A 4 20.78 -27.73 -43.83
C LEU A 4 19.29 -27.39 -43.89
N CYS A 5 18.47 -28.24 -44.52
CA CYS A 5 17.03 -28.04 -44.61
C CYS A 5 16.35 -28.17 -43.24
N VAL A 6 16.75 -29.14 -42.42
CA VAL A 6 16.27 -29.27 -41.03
C VAL A 6 16.69 -28.07 -40.16
N CYS A 7 17.94 -27.60 -40.28
CA CYS A 7 18.39 -26.42 -39.53
C CYS A 7 17.65 -25.13 -39.98
N VAL A 8 17.36 -24.98 -41.28
CA VAL A 8 16.57 -23.84 -41.79
C VAL A 8 15.11 -23.94 -41.35
N LEU A 9 14.51 -25.14 -41.29
CA LEU A 9 13.14 -25.32 -40.79
C LEU A 9 13.04 -25.09 -39.28
N LEU A 10 14.07 -25.42 -38.49
CA LEU A 10 14.15 -25.06 -37.07
C LEU A 10 14.34 -23.55 -36.88
N ALA A 11 15.25 -22.92 -37.63
CA ALA A 11 15.45 -21.47 -37.59
C ALA A 11 14.22 -20.66 -38.07
N LEU A 12 13.37 -21.25 -38.92
CA LEU A 12 12.07 -20.68 -39.29
C LEU A 12 10.96 -20.94 -38.24
N ALA A 13 11.08 -21.98 -37.41
CA ALA A 13 10.19 -22.24 -36.29
C ALA A 13 10.47 -21.31 -35.10
N GLU A 14 11.74 -21.00 -34.83
CA GLU A 14 12.15 -20.02 -33.81
C GLU A 14 11.84 -18.56 -34.21
N GLY A 15 11.50 -18.31 -35.48
CA GLY A 15 11.26 -16.97 -36.04
C GLY A 15 9.84 -16.42 -35.96
N LEU A 16 8.87 -17.15 -35.37
CA LEU A 16 7.45 -16.79 -35.38
C LEU A 16 6.72 -16.90 -34.02
N ALA A 17 7.47 -16.84 -32.92
CA ALA A 17 6.91 -16.44 -31.63
C ALA A 17 6.59 -14.94 -31.68
N ALA A 18 5.37 -14.59 -32.11
CA ALA A 18 4.89 -13.21 -32.06
C ALA A 18 4.91 -12.74 -30.61
N SER A 19 5.50 -11.57 -30.33
CA SER A 19 5.60 -11.06 -28.96
C SER A 19 4.22 -10.69 -28.43
N THR A 20 3.62 -11.59 -27.66
CA THR A 20 2.38 -11.33 -26.91
C THR A 20 2.72 -10.51 -25.68
N CYS A 21 1.96 -9.44 -25.44
CA CYS A 21 1.99 -8.77 -24.15
C CYS A 21 1.14 -9.56 -23.13
N GLY A 22 1.62 -9.69 -21.90
CA GLY A 22 0.78 -10.14 -20.77
C GLY A 22 -0.34 -9.12 -20.48
N PHE A 23 -1.29 -9.44 -19.61
CA PHE A 23 -2.40 -8.53 -19.32
C PHE A 23 -1.87 -7.16 -18.83
N PRO A 24 -2.32 -6.00 -19.35
CA PRO A 24 -1.70 -4.70 -19.08
C PRO A 24 -1.87 -4.16 -17.66
N GLY A 25 -2.73 -4.80 -16.87
CA GLY A 25 -3.26 -4.31 -15.60
C GLY A 25 -4.47 -3.39 -15.79
N ALA A 26 -5.37 -3.37 -14.81
CA ALA A 26 -6.54 -2.50 -14.78
C ALA A 26 -6.75 -1.95 -13.35
N PRO A 27 -7.03 -0.65 -13.17
CA PRO A 27 -7.37 -0.11 -11.85
C PRO A 27 -8.78 -0.55 -11.43
N ALA A 28 -9.15 -0.29 -10.18
CA ALA A 28 -10.52 -0.50 -9.72
C ALA A 28 -11.53 0.31 -10.55
N HIS A 29 -12.76 -0.20 -10.66
CA HIS A 29 -13.89 0.38 -11.39
C HIS A 29 -13.60 0.67 -12.87
N CYS A 30 -12.74 -0.14 -13.51
CA CYS A 30 -12.31 0.08 -14.90
C CYS A 30 -12.40 -1.18 -15.76
N ASN A 31 -13.05 -1.05 -16.92
CA ASN A 31 -13.06 -2.07 -17.96
C ASN A 31 -11.98 -1.78 -19.01
N VAL A 32 -11.25 -2.81 -19.40
CA VAL A 32 -10.28 -2.77 -20.50
C VAL A 32 -10.85 -3.55 -21.68
N ALA A 33 -10.87 -2.93 -22.86
CA ALA A 33 -11.27 -3.55 -24.12
C ALA A 33 -10.06 -3.61 -25.07
N PHE A 34 -9.84 -4.76 -25.69
CA PHE A 34 -8.72 -4.98 -26.62
C PHE A 34 -9.17 -4.89 -28.07
N SER A 35 -8.26 -4.51 -28.97
CA SER A 35 -8.49 -4.60 -30.43
C SER A 35 -8.30 -6.01 -30.99
N ASP A 36 -7.59 -6.86 -30.24
CA ASP A 36 -7.33 -8.27 -30.51
C ASP A 36 -7.22 -8.99 -29.16
N GLU A 37 -7.93 -10.11 -29.00
CA GLU A 37 -7.91 -10.95 -27.79
C GLU A 37 -6.59 -11.74 -27.66
N GLY A 38 -5.82 -11.88 -28.76
CA GLY A 38 -4.52 -12.55 -28.76
C GLY A 38 -3.37 -11.76 -28.11
N LEU A 39 -3.60 -10.48 -27.76
CA LEU A 39 -2.61 -9.56 -27.15
C LEU A 39 -1.26 -9.48 -27.89
N THR A 40 -1.24 -9.70 -29.21
CA THR A 40 -0.01 -9.65 -30.02
C THR A 40 0.49 -8.22 -30.25
N GLU A 41 1.71 -8.06 -30.78
CA GLU A 41 2.25 -6.77 -31.25
C GLU A 41 1.20 -5.99 -32.05
N GLY A 42 1.02 -4.71 -31.72
CA GLY A 42 0.03 -3.83 -32.34
C GLY A 42 -1.36 -3.83 -31.68
N THR A 43 -1.63 -4.74 -30.73
CA THR A 43 -2.88 -4.74 -29.95
C THR A 43 -3.03 -3.42 -29.18
N VAL A 44 -4.22 -2.82 -29.21
CA VAL A 44 -4.56 -1.64 -28.42
C VAL A 44 -5.48 -2.03 -27.26
N ALA A 45 -5.02 -1.84 -26.04
CA ALA A 45 -5.83 -1.82 -24.83
C ALA A 45 -6.48 -0.44 -24.67
N THR A 46 -7.80 -0.37 -24.54
CA THR A 46 -8.58 0.85 -24.35
C THR A 46 -9.31 0.78 -23.01
N TYR A 47 -9.16 1.82 -22.19
CA TYR A 47 -9.63 1.87 -20.80
C TYR A 47 -10.89 2.73 -20.69
N ALA A 48 -11.88 2.25 -19.94
CA ALA A 48 -13.10 2.98 -19.65
C ALA A 48 -13.55 2.74 -18.21
N CYS A 49 -13.71 3.82 -17.44
CA CYS A 49 -14.23 3.73 -16.07
C CYS A 49 -15.73 3.43 -16.04
N GLU A 50 -16.18 2.87 -14.92
CA GLU A 50 -17.59 2.86 -14.53
C GLU A 50 -18.14 4.29 -14.32
N ARG A 51 -19.47 4.44 -14.39
CA ARG A 51 -20.12 5.74 -14.24
C ARG A 51 -19.86 6.34 -12.86
N GLY A 52 -19.53 7.64 -12.84
CA GLY A 52 -19.17 8.39 -11.64
C GLY A 52 -17.66 8.47 -11.39
N PHE A 53 -16.83 7.69 -12.10
CA PHE A 53 -15.36 7.77 -12.01
C PHE A 53 -14.76 8.53 -13.20
N GLU A 54 -13.74 9.34 -12.94
CA GLU A 54 -12.92 10.05 -13.93
C GLU A 54 -11.68 9.21 -14.29
N LEU A 55 -11.38 9.11 -15.59
CA LEU A 55 -10.23 8.39 -16.11
C LEU A 55 -9.00 9.31 -16.18
N LEU A 56 -8.02 9.10 -15.30
CA LEU A 56 -6.77 9.85 -15.27
C LEU A 56 -5.61 9.00 -15.80
N GLY A 57 -4.81 9.56 -16.71
CA GLY A 57 -3.67 8.87 -17.33
C GLY A 57 -3.98 8.36 -18.75
N PRO A 58 -3.22 7.37 -19.27
CA PRO A 58 -3.32 6.93 -20.66
C PRO A 58 -4.58 6.09 -20.90
N SER A 59 -5.59 6.69 -21.53
CA SER A 59 -6.85 6.01 -21.89
C SER A 59 -6.71 4.91 -22.95
N ARG A 60 -5.58 4.86 -23.64
CA ARG A 60 -5.21 3.81 -24.61
C ARG A 60 -3.73 3.47 -24.48
N ARG A 61 -3.39 2.18 -24.54
CA ARG A 61 -2.01 1.66 -24.54
C ARG A 61 -1.84 0.63 -25.65
N LEU A 62 -0.66 0.58 -26.26
CA LEU A 62 -0.30 -0.25 -27.40
C LEU A 62 0.70 -1.34 -26.97
N CYS A 63 0.46 -2.58 -27.37
CA CYS A 63 1.42 -3.68 -27.22
C CYS A 63 2.56 -3.51 -28.23
N ASP A 64 3.80 -3.38 -27.74
CA ASP A 64 4.99 -3.26 -28.57
C ASP A 64 5.64 -4.62 -28.92
N LYS A 65 6.57 -4.58 -29.87
CA LYS A 65 7.39 -5.73 -30.32
C LYS A 65 8.27 -6.39 -29.26
N ASN A 66 8.32 -5.85 -28.04
CA ASN A 66 9.06 -6.38 -26.91
C ASN A 66 8.13 -7.04 -25.88
N GLY A 67 6.82 -7.13 -26.17
CA GLY A 67 5.81 -7.60 -25.22
C GLY A 67 5.44 -6.58 -24.14
N LYS A 68 5.70 -5.28 -24.36
CA LYS A 68 5.46 -4.21 -23.38
C LYS A 68 4.37 -3.23 -23.82
N TRP A 69 3.53 -2.81 -22.87
CA TRP A 69 2.46 -1.84 -23.09
C TRP A 69 2.94 -0.39 -22.99
N THR A 70 2.83 0.36 -24.08
CA THR A 70 3.26 1.77 -24.20
C THR A 70 2.06 2.73 -24.38
N PRO A 71 2.05 3.94 -23.80
CA PRO A 71 3.02 4.45 -22.83
C PRO A 71 2.99 3.67 -21.51
N ASP A 72 4.02 3.88 -20.68
CA ASP A 72 4.07 3.33 -19.33
C ASP A 72 3.03 3.98 -18.40
N GLY A 73 2.68 3.26 -17.34
CA GLY A 73 1.62 3.62 -16.40
C GLY A 73 0.27 2.99 -16.76
N ILE A 74 -0.35 2.36 -15.77
CA ILE A 74 -1.77 2.00 -15.81
C ILE A 74 -2.55 3.29 -15.47
N PRO A 75 -3.65 3.63 -16.16
CA PRO A 75 -4.49 4.76 -15.78
C PRO A 75 -5.22 4.49 -14.46
N PHE A 76 -5.88 5.51 -13.90
CA PHE A 76 -6.65 5.45 -12.66
C PHE A 76 -8.11 5.79 -12.96
N CYS A 77 -9.05 5.15 -12.26
CA CYS A 77 -10.47 5.50 -12.27
C CYS A 77 -10.87 5.98 -10.88
N VAL A 78 -11.09 7.28 -10.72
CA VAL A 78 -11.18 7.93 -9.40
C VAL A 78 -12.36 8.89 -9.29
N LEU A 79 -12.91 9.03 -8.09
CA LEU A 79 -13.99 9.95 -7.75
C LEU A 79 -13.42 11.15 -6.97
N ASN A 80 -13.81 12.37 -7.33
CA ASN A 80 -13.51 13.56 -6.52
C ASN A 80 -14.44 13.62 -5.30
N VAL A 81 -13.95 13.22 -4.13
CA VAL A 81 -14.73 13.23 -2.88
C VAL A 81 -14.78 14.59 -2.18
N ALA A 82 -14.07 15.61 -2.66
CA ALA A 82 -14.09 16.95 -2.04
C ALA A 82 -15.21 17.86 -2.56
N ALA A 83 -15.76 17.60 -3.75
CA ALA A 83 -16.73 18.48 -4.42
C ALA A 83 -17.93 18.84 -3.52
N GLY A 84 -18.17 20.14 -3.30
CA GLY A 84 -19.26 20.65 -2.46
C GLY A 84 -19.26 20.20 -0.99
N LYS A 85 -18.11 19.75 -0.45
CA LYS A 85 -17.90 19.53 1.00
C LYS A 85 -17.65 20.88 1.72
N ALA A 86 -17.13 20.87 2.95
CA ALA A 86 -16.91 22.06 3.77
C ALA A 86 -15.42 22.45 3.85
N PRO A 87 -14.98 23.53 3.15
CA PRO A 87 -13.61 24.02 3.22
C PRO A 87 -13.44 25.23 4.14
N MET A 88 -12.21 25.44 4.60
CA MET A 88 -11.75 26.63 5.34
C MET A 88 -10.38 27.06 4.84
N GLN A 89 -10.05 28.34 5.02
CA GLN A 89 -8.74 28.91 4.73
C GLN A 89 -8.35 29.90 5.83
N ILE A 90 -7.04 30.14 6.00
CA ILE A 90 -6.51 30.97 7.11
C ILE A 90 -7.07 32.40 7.14
N SER A 91 -7.32 32.99 5.96
CA SER A 91 -7.90 34.31 5.79
C SER A 91 -8.46 34.47 4.37
N THR A 92 -9.29 35.49 4.13
CA THR A 92 -9.84 35.80 2.80
C THR A 92 -9.48 37.22 2.38
N GLU A 93 -9.10 37.37 1.10
CA GLU A 93 -8.83 38.62 0.41
C GLU A 93 -9.64 38.68 -0.90
N ASP A 94 -9.90 39.88 -1.43
CA ASP A 94 -10.66 40.16 -2.68
C ASP A 94 -12.01 39.44 -2.88
N GLY A 95 -12.59 38.82 -1.84
CA GLY A 95 -13.81 38.01 -1.93
C GLY A 95 -13.59 36.54 -2.34
N GLY A 96 -12.34 36.09 -2.47
CA GLY A 96 -11.97 34.70 -2.81
C GLY A 96 -12.20 33.73 -1.64
N VAL A 97 -13.46 33.45 -1.33
CA VAL A 97 -13.93 32.56 -0.24
C VAL A 97 -13.53 31.09 -0.46
N PRO A 98 -13.28 30.29 0.60
CA PRO A 98 -12.72 28.94 0.49
C PRO A 98 -13.56 27.94 -0.29
N GLN A 99 -14.86 28.20 -0.45
CA GLN A 99 -15.80 27.37 -1.21
C GLN A 99 -15.52 27.34 -2.71
N ARG A 100 -14.79 28.34 -3.26
CA ARG A 100 -14.45 28.39 -4.69
C ARG A 100 -13.66 27.18 -5.16
N ALA A 101 -12.70 26.73 -4.36
CA ALA A 101 -11.87 25.56 -4.68
C ALA A 101 -12.64 24.22 -4.75
N LEU A 102 -13.96 24.20 -4.58
CA LEU A 102 -14.80 22.99 -4.59
C LEU A 102 -16.15 23.22 -5.31
N ASP A 103 -16.27 24.27 -6.14
CA ASP A 103 -17.49 24.59 -6.90
C ASP A 103 -17.50 24.04 -8.34
N GLY A 104 -16.41 23.38 -8.76
CA GLY A 104 -16.25 22.73 -10.06
C GLY A 104 -15.61 23.62 -11.12
N SER A 105 -15.14 24.82 -10.75
CA SER A 105 -14.64 25.84 -11.67
C SER A 105 -13.13 25.73 -11.87
N THR A 106 -12.70 24.95 -12.86
CA THR A 106 -11.29 24.86 -13.29
C THR A 106 -10.85 26.12 -14.06
N SER A 107 -10.99 27.29 -13.43
CA SER A 107 -10.61 28.58 -13.98
C SER A 107 -9.09 28.64 -14.14
N ALA A 108 -8.63 28.97 -15.34
CA ALA A 108 -7.19 29.10 -15.63
C ALA A 108 -6.55 30.35 -15.01
N ALA A 109 -7.35 31.32 -14.54
CA ALA A 109 -6.89 32.61 -14.00
C ALA A 109 -7.77 33.06 -12.83
N PHE A 110 -7.25 33.94 -11.97
CA PHE A 110 -7.98 34.41 -10.79
C PHE A 110 -9.17 35.32 -11.12
N ASN A 111 -10.35 34.90 -10.68
CA ASN A 111 -11.52 35.74 -10.44
C ASN A 111 -12.09 35.38 -9.05
N ALA A 112 -12.54 36.36 -8.26
CA ALA A 112 -13.18 36.11 -6.96
C ALA A 112 -14.49 35.29 -7.07
N GLU A 113 -15.09 35.25 -8.26
CA GLU A 113 -16.24 34.39 -8.56
C GLU A 113 -15.89 32.92 -8.86
N THR A 114 -14.60 32.59 -9.06
CA THR A 114 -14.17 31.23 -9.44
C THR A 114 -12.96 30.70 -8.66
N CYS A 115 -12.27 31.53 -7.86
CA CYS A 115 -11.04 31.14 -7.19
C CYS A 115 -10.94 31.67 -5.76
N THR A 116 -10.32 30.88 -4.89
CA THR A 116 -9.97 31.28 -3.52
C THR A 116 -8.85 32.32 -3.54
N LEU A 117 -8.75 33.13 -2.48
CA LEU A 117 -7.59 33.99 -2.24
C LEU A 117 -7.40 34.23 -0.74
N THR A 118 -6.22 33.85 -0.23
CA THR A 118 -5.79 34.24 1.12
C THR A 118 -5.16 35.63 1.13
N LYS A 119 -5.05 36.23 2.32
CA LYS A 119 -4.18 37.40 2.50
C LYS A 119 -2.71 37.01 2.30
N THR A 120 -1.86 38.03 2.15
CA THR A 120 -0.41 37.86 2.10
C THR A 120 0.14 37.42 3.45
N GLU A 121 0.57 36.16 3.56
CA GLU A 121 0.95 35.51 4.81
C GLU A 121 2.19 34.64 4.68
N ARG A 122 2.79 34.25 5.82
CA ARG A 122 4.06 33.50 5.84
C ARG A 122 3.91 32.03 5.42
N VAL A 123 2.80 31.39 5.78
CA VAL A 123 2.44 30.03 5.38
C VAL A 123 0.91 29.98 5.18
N PRO A 124 0.38 30.57 4.09
CA PRO A 124 -1.06 30.54 3.85
C PRO A 124 -1.52 29.10 3.58
N TRP A 125 -2.68 28.75 4.13
CA TRP A 125 -3.27 27.42 4.00
C TRP A 125 -4.76 27.46 3.64
N TRP A 126 -5.19 26.38 3.01
CA TRP A 126 -6.57 26.02 2.72
C TRP A 126 -6.76 24.54 3.05
N TYR A 127 -7.94 24.12 3.51
CA TYR A 127 -8.26 22.72 3.70
C TYR A 127 -9.74 22.41 3.45
N VAL A 128 -10.04 21.14 3.19
CA VAL A 128 -11.39 20.58 3.12
C VAL A 128 -11.60 19.53 4.22
N ASN A 129 -12.76 19.58 4.87
CA ASN A 129 -13.30 18.49 5.67
C ASN A 129 -14.20 17.62 4.78
N LEU A 130 -13.76 16.39 4.51
CA LEU A 130 -14.46 15.41 3.66
C LEU A 130 -15.66 14.76 4.37
N LEU A 131 -15.87 15.07 5.65
CA LEU A 131 -16.89 14.56 6.59
C LEU A 131 -16.68 13.11 7.06
N GLU A 132 -15.97 12.28 6.28
CA GLU A 132 -15.51 10.93 6.64
C GLU A 132 -14.10 10.68 6.10
N PRO A 133 -13.33 9.71 6.67
CA PRO A 133 -12.00 9.40 6.19
C PRO A 133 -12.02 8.55 4.92
N TYR A 134 -11.42 9.07 3.84
CA TYR A 134 -11.19 8.32 2.59
C TYR A 134 -9.72 7.92 2.44
N MET A 135 -9.45 6.88 1.67
CA MET A 135 -8.10 6.53 1.22
C MET A 135 -7.70 7.44 0.06
N VAL A 136 -7.12 8.60 0.37
CA VAL A 136 -6.71 9.59 -0.63
C VAL A 136 -5.52 9.03 -1.42
N GLN A 137 -5.71 8.87 -2.73
CA GLN A 137 -4.65 8.42 -3.66
C GLN A 137 -3.93 9.61 -4.32
N LEU A 138 -4.67 10.67 -4.62
CA LEU A 138 -4.19 11.78 -5.44
C LEU A 138 -4.93 13.07 -5.07
N VAL A 139 -4.19 14.17 -4.99
CA VAL A 139 -4.76 15.52 -4.93
C VAL A 139 -4.36 16.27 -6.20
N ARG A 140 -5.31 16.91 -6.88
CA ARG A 140 -5.05 17.84 -7.99
C ARG A 140 -5.42 19.25 -7.55
N LEU A 141 -4.55 20.21 -7.81
CA LEU A 141 -4.75 21.62 -7.48
C LEU A 141 -4.59 22.48 -8.73
N ASP A 142 -5.61 23.25 -9.07
CA ASP A 142 -5.61 24.19 -10.18
C ASP A 142 -5.42 25.61 -9.60
N PHE A 143 -4.34 26.31 -9.98
CA PHE A 143 -3.94 27.59 -9.36
C PHE A 143 -4.34 28.82 -10.19
N GLY A 144 -4.95 29.82 -9.53
CA GLY A 144 -5.43 31.06 -10.15
C GLY A 144 -4.45 32.22 -10.15
N LYS A 145 -3.36 32.15 -9.37
CA LYS A 145 -2.26 33.13 -9.39
C LYS A 145 -0.92 32.43 -9.24
N PRO A 146 0.15 32.87 -9.93
CA PRO A 146 1.51 32.48 -9.58
C PRO A 146 1.89 33.09 -8.23
N CYS A 147 2.64 32.35 -7.41
CA CYS A 147 3.09 32.83 -6.10
C CYS A 147 4.50 33.44 -6.14
N CYS A 148 4.97 33.92 -4.98
CA CYS A 148 6.38 33.94 -4.59
C CYS A 148 7.32 34.92 -5.33
N GLY A 149 6.95 35.39 -6.52
CA GLY A 149 7.69 36.33 -7.38
C GLY A 149 8.51 35.63 -8.46
N VAL A 150 8.91 36.41 -9.48
CA VAL A 150 9.61 35.92 -10.68
C VAL A 150 10.80 35.02 -10.32
N ASN A 151 10.85 33.84 -10.94
CA ASN A 151 11.89 32.82 -10.79
C ASN A 151 12.13 32.32 -9.35
N LYS A 152 11.14 32.43 -8.44
CA LYS A 152 11.19 31.73 -7.14
C LYS A 152 10.30 30.48 -7.14
N PRO A 153 10.82 29.31 -6.74
CA PRO A 153 9.99 28.12 -6.57
C PRO A 153 9.06 28.27 -5.36
N ALA A 154 7.84 27.78 -5.51
CA ALA A 154 6.93 27.45 -4.44
C ALA A 154 7.35 26.15 -3.75
N VAL A 155 6.87 25.95 -2.51
CA VAL A 155 6.79 24.63 -1.89
C VAL A 155 5.33 24.39 -1.52
N VAL A 156 4.70 23.38 -2.13
CA VAL A 156 3.32 23.00 -1.82
C VAL A 156 3.33 21.71 -1.01
N VAL A 157 2.79 21.77 0.22
CA VAL A 157 2.70 20.62 1.12
C VAL A 157 1.24 20.20 1.26
N VAL A 158 0.93 19.00 0.79
CA VAL A 158 -0.37 18.34 1.00
C VAL A 158 -0.28 17.42 2.20
N ARG A 159 -1.14 17.64 3.20
CA ARG A 159 -1.29 16.78 4.39
C ARG A 159 -2.67 16.16 4.43
N VAL A 160 -2.71 14.87 4.76
CA VAL A 160 -3.92 14.03 4.83
C VAL A 160 -3.98 13.40 6.21
N GLY A 161 -5.14 13.41 6.86
CA GLY A 161 -5.32 12.75 8.15
C GLY A 161 -6.65 13.10 8.83
N ASN A 162 -6.78 12.71 10.11
CA ASN A 162 -8.03 12.82 10.86
C ASN A 162 -8.05 13.96 11.91
N ASN A 163 -6.95 14.70 12.06
CA ASN A 163 -6.92 15.90 12.91
C ASN A 163 -7.34 17.13 12.10
N ARG A 164 -7.86 18.15 12.78
CA ARG A 164 -8.11 19.45 12.14
C ARG A 164 -6.76 20.07 11.69
N PRO A 165 -6.63 20.58 10.44
CA PRO A 165 -5.33 21.00 9.91
C PRO A 165 -4.67 22.22 10.57
N ASP A 166 -5.44 23.04 11.30
CA ASP A 166 -4.92 24.15 12.11
C ASP A 166 -3.91 23.71 13.19
N LEU A 167 -3.94 22.43 13.60
CA LEU A 167 -2.96 21.81 14.48
C LEU A 167 -1.64 21.44 13.79
N GLY A 168 -1.59 21.39 12.45
CA GLY A 168 -0.40 21.02 11.66
C GLY A 168 0.09 19.57 11.82
N THR A 169 -0.63 18.73 12.59
CA THR A 169 -0.19 17.39 13.02
C THR A 169 -0.36 16.29 11.97
N ASN A 170 -1.24 16.47 10.97
CA ASN A 170 -1.48 15.45 9.96
C ASN A 170 -0.20 15.16 9.12
N PRO A 171 0.08 13.88 8.81
CA PRO A 171 1.23 13.50 7.99
C PRO A 171 1.16 14.06 6.57
N ILE A 172 2.32 14.21 5.95
CA ILE A 172 2.48 14.72 4.59
C ILE A 172 2.21 13.59 3.59
N CYS A 173 1.26 13.79 2.69
CA CYS A 173 1.02 12.92 1.54
C CYS A 173 1.99 13.23 0.39
N ASN A 174 2.18 14.52 0.11
CA ASN A 174 3.08 14.95 -0.96
C ASN A 174 3.68 16.33 -0.62
N ARG A 175 4.92 16.57 -1.09
CA ARG A 175 5.62 17.85 -0.96
C ARG A 175 6.28 18.21 -2.28
N PHE A 176 5.59 19.01 -3.08
CA PHE A 176 6.11 19.56 -4.33
C PHE A 176 7.05 20.73 -4.06
N THR A 177 8.03 20.94 -4.94
CA THR A 177 8.90 22.12 -4.94
C THR A 177 9.26 22.45 -6.38
N GLY A 178 8.84 23.62 -6.85
CA GLY A 178 8.89 24.01 -8.26
C GLY A 178 8.13 25.31 -8.50
N PHE A 179 8.00 25.73 -9.75
CA PHE A 179 7.24 26.93 -10.09
C PHE A 179 5.73 26.63 -10.11
N LEU A 180 4.90 27.60 -9.76
CA LEU A 180 3.44 27.54 -9.93
C LEU A 180 3.06 28.44 -11.10
N GLU A 181 2.62 27.83 -12.19
CA GLU A 181 2.14 28.51 -13.38
C GLU A 181 0.62 28.66 -13.33
N GLU A 182 0.12 29.80 -13.80
CA GLU A 182 -1.31 30.15 -13.79
C GLU A 182 -2.08 29.23 -14.73
N GLY A 183 -3.10 28.54 -14.20
CA GLY A 183 -3.93 27.60 -14.97
C GLY A 183 -3.30 26.24 -15.27
N GLN A 184 -2.10 25.94 -14.75
CA GLN A 184 -1.54 24.59 -14.85
C GLN A 184 -2.01 23.70 -13.68
N PRO A 185 -2.63 22.53 -13.94
CA PRO A 185 -3.04 21.60 -12.89
C PRO A 185 -1.82 20.89 -12.28
N LEU A 186 -1.66 20.98 -10.96
CA LEU A 186 -0.61 20.30 -10.20
C LEU A 186 -1.12 18.98 -9.60
N PHE A 187 -0.56 17.86 -10.04
CA PHE A 187 -0.93 16.52 -9.59
C PHE A 187 0.01 16.02 -8.49
N LEU A 188 -0.55 15.66 -7.34
CA LEU A 188 0.15 15.35 -6.10
C LEU A 188 -0.31 13.97 -5.55
N PRO A 189 0.27 12.86 -6.03
CA PRO A 189 -0.08 11.51 -5.56
C PRO A 189 0.39 11.27 -4.13
N CYS A 190 -0.43 10.58 -3.33
CA CYS A 190 -0.05 10.01 -2.05
C CYS A 190 0.45 8.59 -2.30
N ASN A 191 1.72 8.30 -1.98
CA ASN A 191 2.31 6.97 -2.15
C ASN A 191 2.98 6.51 -0.84
N PRO A 192 2.41 5.52 -0.11
CA PRO A 192 1.14 4.84 -0.39
C PRO A 192 -0.09 5.77 -0.24
N PRO A 193 -1.28 5.37 -0.73
CA PRO A 193 -2.53 6.07 -0.45
C PRO A 193 -2.81 6.22 1.06
N MET A 194 -3.43 7.33 1.47
CA MET A 194 -3.48 7.71 2.89
C MET A 194 -4.91 7.92 3.41
N PRO A 195 -5.27 7.32 4.57
CA PRO A 195 -6.57 7.56 5.21
C PRO A 195 -6.64 8.96 5.83
N GLY A 196 -7.66 9.74 5.49
CA GLY A 196 -7.89 11.04 6.14
C GLY A 196 -9.25 11.66 5.85
N ALA A 197 -9.88 12.21 6.89
CA ALA A 197 -11.09 13.03 6.79
C ALA A 197 -10.80 14.51 6.46
N PHE A 198 -9.56 14.95 6.66
CA PHE A 198 -9.10 16.29 6.32
C PHE A 198 -7.96 16.23 5.30
N VAL A 199 -8.08 17.02 4.23
CA VAL A 199 -7.02 17.25 3.25
C VAL A 199 -6.69 18.73 3.24
N SER A 200 -5.40 19.06 3.38
CA SER A 200 -4.94 20.44 3.59
C SER A 200 -3.72 20.78 2.75
N VAL A 201 -3.76 21.97 2.15
CA VAL A 201 -2.76 22.54 1.26
C VAL A 201 -2.09 23.69 1.98
N HIS A 202 -0.77 23.60 2.13
CA HIS A 202 0.05 24.66 2.72
C HIS A 202 1.07 25.15 1.67
N LEU A 203 1.17 26.46 1.49
CA LEU A 203 2.23 27.06 0.69
C LEU A 203 3.36 27.50 1.62
N GLU A 204 4.46 26.76 1.62
CA GLU A 204 5.68 27.11 2.35
C GLU A 204 6.56 28.00 1.47
N GLY A 205 7.04 29.13 2.01
CA GLY A 205 7.84 30.10 1.25
C GLY A 205 8.84 30.89 2.11
N SER A 206 9.87 31.44 1.46
CA SER A 206 10.88 32.28 2.11
C SER A 206 10.42 33.72 2.36
N SER A 207 9.42 34.19 1.60
CA SER A 207 8.77 35.50 1.73
C SER A 207 7.24 35.32 1.81
N PRO A 208 6.53 36.15 2.60
CA PRO A 208 5.07 36.12 2.64
C PRO A 208 4.44 36.19 1.25
N SER A 209 3.38 35.41 1.04
CA SER A 209 2.72 35.19 -0.25
C SER A 209 1.21 35.01 -0.06
N GLN A 210 0.42 35.14 -1.13
CA GLN A 210 -0.98 34.71 -1.18
C GLN A 210 -1.06 33.25 -1.68
N LEU A 211 -2.08 32.51 -1.27
CA LEU A 211 -2.50 31.25 -1.87
C LEU A 211 -3.79 31.49 -2.66
N SER A 212 -3.86 31.00 -3.91
CA SER A 212 -5.04 31.10 -4.76
C SER A 212 -5.27 29.82 -5.57
N ILE A 213 -6.24 29.04 -5.12
CA ILE A 213 -6.69 27.77 -5.72
C ILE A 213 -8.05 28.02 -6.36
N CYS A 214 -8.21 27.64 -7.63
CA CYS A 214 -9.49 27.72 -8.35
C CYS A 214 -10.30 26.43 -8.18
N GLU A 215 -9.67 25.25 -8.25
CA GLU A 215 -10.33 23.96 -7.94
C GLU A 215 -9.33 23.00 -7.26
N ALA A 216 -9.83 22.20 -6.32
CA ALA A 216 -9.07 21.26 -5.50
C ALA A 216 -9.75 19.88 -5.48
N PHE A 217 -9.30 18.99 -6.36
CA PHE A 217 -9.82 17.63 -6.44
C PHE A 217 -9.10 16.73 -5.43
N VAL A 218 -9.87 15.96 -4.65
CA VAL A 218 -9.34 14.90 -3.79
C VAL A 218 -9.86 13.57 -4.32
N TYR A 219 -8.96 12.76 -4.86
CA TYR A 219 -9.28 11.54 -5.59
C TYR A 219 -9.07 10.27 -4.76
N THR A 220 -10.03 9.36 -4.88
CA THR A 220 -10.00 7.99 -4.35
C THR A 220 -10.82 7.06 -5.25
N ASP A 221 -10.50 5.76 -5.23
CA ASP A 221 -11.35 4.68 -5.76
C ASP A 221 -12.20 4.01 -4.66
N GLN A 222 -11.87 4.21 -3.39
CA GLN A 222 -12.59 3.67 -2.23
C GLN A 222 -13.77 4.57 -1.84
N ALA A 223 -14.66 4.82 -2.79
CA ALA A 223 -15.89 5.58 -2.59
C ALA A 223 -17.02 5.10 -3.49
N LEU A 224 -18.27 5.28 -3.04
CA LEU A 224 -19.47 4.97 -3.81
C LEU A 224 -19.95 6.23 -4.56
N PRO A 225 -19.84 6.30 -5.90
CA PRO A 225 -20.45 7.36 -6.68
C PRO A 225 -21.98 7.28 -6.65
N ILE A 226 -22.64 8.43 -6.77
CA ILE A 226 -24.11 8.56 -6.74
C ILE A 226 -24.77 7.81 -7.91
N GLU A 227 -24.05 7.66 -9.02
CA GLU A 227 -24.42 6.92 -10.23
C GLU A 227 -24.62 5.41 -9.98
N ARG A 228 -24.03 4.83 -8.92
CA ARG A 228 -24.23 3.43 -8.52
C ARG A 228 -25.35 3.24 -7.48
N CYS A 229 -25.96 4.32 -6.99
CA CYS A 229 -27.14 4.23 -6.12
C CYS A 229 -28.41 3.86 -6.91
N PRO A 230 -29.41 3.22 -6.27
CA PRO A 230 -30.73 3.03 -6.86
C PRO A 230 -31.35 4.35 -7.34
N GLN A 231 -31.78 4.39 -8.59
CA GLN A 231 -32.45 5.54 -9.22
C GLN A 231 -33.92 5.19 -9.47
N PHE A 232 -34.85 6.05 -9.04
CA PHE A 232 -36.29 5.80 -9.20
C PHE A 232 -36.97 6.88 -10.06
N ARG A 233 -38.02 6.53 -10.81
CA ARG A 233 -38.66 7.44 -11.80
C ARG A 233 -39.46 8.59 -11.16
N ASP A 234 -39.79 8.45 -9.88
CA ASP A 234 -40.49 9.39 -9.01
C ASP A 234 -39.53 10.26 -8.16
N GLN A 235 -38.22 10.08 -8.33
CA GLN A 235 -37.20 10.67 -7.50
C GLN A 235 -36.90 12.15 -7.84
N PRO A 236 -36.75 13.05 -6.85
CA PRO A 236 -36.31 14.43 -7.11
C PRO A 236 -34.86 14.49 -7.61
N PRO A 237 -34.51 15.31 -8.62
CA PRO A 237 -33.12 15.53 -9.01
C PRO A 237 -32.28 16.07 -7.84
N GLY A 238 -31.07 15.51 -7.64
CA GLY A 238 -30.19 15.89 -6.52
C GLY A 238 -30.60 15.35 -5.14
N SER A 239 -31.61 14.49 -5.05
CA SER A 239 -32.07 13.87 -3.79
C SER A 239 -31.15 12.77 -3.27
N THR A 240 -30.23 12.20 -4.06
CA THR A 240 -29.24 11.23 -3.56
C THR A 240 -28.01 11.93 -3.00
N ALA A 241 -27.46 11.39 -1.91
CA ALA A 241 -26.06 11.55 -1.52
C ALA A 241 -25.49 10.20 -1.04
N THR A 242 -24.16 10.03 -1.10
CA THR A 242 -23.46 8.83 -0.60
C THR A 242 -22.58 9.14 0.60
N TYR A 243 -22.48 8.17 1.50
CA TYR A 243 -21.65 8.24 2.72
C TYR A 243 -21.39 6.83 3.26
N ASN A 244 -20.14 6.52 3.63
CA ASN A 244 -19.69 5.23 4.19
C ASN A 244 -20.26 3.99 3.45
N GLY A 245 -20.11 3.97 2.12
CA GLY A 245 -20.61 2.90 1.25
C GLY A 245 -22.13 2.85 1.06
N LYS A 246 -22.91 3.71 1.72
CA LYS A 246 -24.38 3.72 1.67
C LYS A 246 -24.95 4.86 0.82
N CYS A 247 -26.15 4.62 0.29
CA CYS A 247 -26.94 5.58 -0.47
C CYS A 247 -28.07 6.16 0.37
N TYR A 248 -28.18 7.49 0.43
CA TYR A 248 -29.23 8.21 1.16
C TYR A 248 -30.06 9.03 0.17
N ILE A 249 -31.36 8.75 0.10
CA ILE A 249 -32.30 9.43 -0.80
C ILE A 249 -33.29 10.26 0.03
N PHE A 250 -33.23 11.57 -0.14
CA PHE A 250 -34.02 12.57 0.59
C PHE A 250 -35.32 12.87 -0.16
N TYR A 251 -36.46 12.42 0.35
CA TYR A 251 -37.78 12.64 -0.24
C TYR A 251 -38.48 13.86 0.40
N ASP A 252 -38.67 14.92 -0.39
CA ASP A 252 -39.12 16.25 0.04
C ASP A 252 -40.51 16.67 -0.49
N ARG A 253 -41.13 15.88 -1.39
CA ARG A 253 -42.37 16.25 -2.12
C ARG A 253 -43.61 15.47 -1.72
N GLN A 254 -43.48 14.47 -0.86
CA GLN A 254 -44.57 13.57 -0.47
C GLN A 254 -44.53 13.25 1.04
N PRO A 255 -44.84 14.22 1.92
CA PRO A 255 -44.80 14.01 3.35
C PRO A 255 -45.77 12.90 3.80
N ALA A 256 -45.27 11.95 4.59
CA ALA A 256 -45.98 10.75 5.02
C ALA A 256 -45.80 10.51 6.52
N ASP A 257 -46.65 9.67 7.11
CA ASP A 257 -46.44 9.20 8.49
C ASP A 257 -45.25 8.23 8.58
N PHE A 258 -44.85 7.88 9.81
CA PHE A 258 -43.69 7.03 10.06
C PHE A 258 -43.84 5.62 9.44
N ARG A 259 -45.05 5.05 9.47
CA ARG A 259 -45.31 3.68 9.00
C ARG A 259 -45.32 3.62 7.48
N ASP A 260 -45.98 4.57 6.84
CA ASP A 260 -46.05 4.65 5.39
C ASP A 260 -44.70 5.02 4.76
N SER A 261 -43.92 5.91 5.39
CA SER A 261 -42.54 6.22 4.93
C SER A 261 -41.58 5.03 5.10
N LEU A 262 -41.65 4.30 6.21
CA LEU A 262 -40.88 3.05 6.39
C LEU A 262 -41.29 1.97 5.38
N GLY A 263 -42.60 1.82 5.12
CA GLY A 263 -43.13 0.93 4.09
C GLY A 263 -42.66 1.33 2.68
N PHE A 264 -42.64 2.62 2.38
CA PHE A 264 -42.15 3.17 1.11
C PHE A 264 -40.68 2.82 0.88
N CYS A 265 -39.79 3.07 1.85
CA CYS A 265 -38.37 2.71 1.70
C CYS A 265 -38.18 1.18 1.56
N ARG A 266 -38.89 0.38 2.37
CA ARG A 266 -38.83 -1.10 2.29
C ARG A 266 -39.31 -1.65 0.96
N SER A 267 -40.36 -1.08 0.36
CA SER A 267 -40.85 -1.46 -0.98
C SER A 267 -39.82 -1.26 -2.10
N ARG A 268 -38.79 -0.43 -1.87
CA ARG A 268 -37.71 -0.12 -2.81
C ARG A 268 -36.37 -0.79 -2.47
N GLY A 269 -36.35 -1.73 -1.52
CA GLY A 269 -35.12 -2.38 -1.07
C GLY A 269 -34.23 -1.45 -0.25
N GLY A 270 -34.81 -0.71 0.68
CA GLY A 270 -34.13 0.15 1.64
C GLY A 270 -34.87 0.23 2.98
N THR A 271 -34.50 1.19 3.82
CA THR A 271 -35.12 1.45 5.12
C THR A 271 -35.10 2.95 5.43
N LEU A 272 -35.84 3.43 6.43
CA LEU A 272 -35.49 4.70 7.06
C LEU A 272 -34.12 4.55 7.75
N VAL A 273 -33.32 5.63 7.80
CA VAL A 273 -31.98 5.64 8.41
C VAL A 273 -31.97 4.98 9.79
N ASP A 274 -31.27 3.86 9.93
CA ASP A 274 -31.41 2.91 11.04
C ASP A 274 -30.12 2.70 11.86
N GLU A 275 -29.22 3.69 11.82
CA GLU A 275 -27.99 3.77 12.61
C GLU A 275 -27.58 5.24 12.85
N SER A 276 -26.63 5.47 13.77
CA SER A 276 -26.03 6.79 13.95
C SER A 276 -24.58 6.71 14.43
N ASN A 277 -23.81 7.73 14.10
CA ASN A 277 -22.53 8.08 14.72
C ASN A 277 -22.28 9.60 14.50
N PRO A 278 -21.31 10.25 15.17
CA PRO A 278 -21.11 11.70 15.06
C PRO A 278 -20.82 12.20 13.63
N ALA A 279 -20.15 11.40 12.81
CA ALA A 279 -19.81 11.75 11.44
C ALA A 279 -20.99 11.57 10.48
N LEU A 280 -21.78 10.49 10.63
CA LEU A 280 -23.04 10.30 9.90
C LEU A 280 -24.08 11.38 10.27
N GLN A 281 -24.16 11.76 11.55
CA GLN A 281 -24.97 12.91 11.98
C GLN A 281 -24.51 14.20 11.28
N GLY A 282 -23.21 14.50 11.30
CA GLY A 282 -22.65 15.68 10.64
C GLY A 282 -22.95 15.70 9.13
N PHE A 283 -22.84 14.55 8.46
CA PHE A 283 -23.21 14.37 7.06
C PHE A 283 -24.71 14.62 6.81
N ILE A 284 -25.61 13.97 7.55
CA ILE A 284 -27.06 14.16 7.33
C ILE A 284 -27.48 15.59 7.65
N SER A 285 -27.00 16.20 8.75
CA SER A 285 -27.28 17.60 9.08
C SER A 285 -26.76 18.57 8.00
N TRP A 286 -25.58 18.33 7.42
CA TRP A 286 -25.05 19.11 6.29
C TRP A 286 -25.89 18.95 5.02
N GLU A 287 -26.24 17.70 4.67
CA GLU A 287 -27.02 17.37 3.49
C GLU A 287 -28.47 17.88 3.57
N LEU A 288 -29.05 17.96 4.77
CA LEU A 288 -30.33 18.64 5.01
C LEU A 288 -30.17 20.16 4.91
N TRP A 289 -29.22 20.75 5.63
CA TRP A 289 -28.96 22.21 5.63
C TRP A 289 -28.70 22.76 4.21
N ARG A 290 -27.88 22.08 3.39
CA ARG A 290 -27.55 22.55 2.02
C ARG A 290 -28.76 22.52 1.07
N ARG A 291 -29.72 21.61 1.30
CA ARG A 291 -30.99 21.52 0.54
C ARG A 291 -31.99 22.57 1.01
N HIS A 292 -32.02 22.84 2.31
CA HIS A 292 -33.02 23.67 2.98
C HIS A 292 -32.50 25.04 3.44
N ARG A 293 -31.56 25.65 2.69
CA ARG A 293 -30.98 26.97 3.03
C ARG A 293 -31.99 28.11 3.21
N SER A 294 -33.19 27.98 2.63
CA SER A 294 -34.30 28.94 2.72
C SER A 294 -35.46 28.47 3.60
N ASP A 295 -35.45 27.23 4.10
CA ASP A 295 -36.50 26.65 4.95
C ASP A 295 -35.89 25.94 6.16
N SER A 296 -35.62 26.69 7.21
CA SER A 296 -35.21 26.15 8.51
C SER A 296 -36.37 25.51 9.30
N SER A 297 -37.55 25.28 8.72
CA SER A 297 -38.68 24.62 9.38
C SER A 297 -38.91 23.17 8.95
N SER A 298 -38.31 22.74 7.83
CA SER A 298 -38.41 21.37 7.30
C SER A 298 -37.92 20.29 8.29
N GLN A 299 -38.49 19.10 8.18
CA GLN A 299 -38.33 18.00 9.15
C GLN A 299 -38.33 16.65 8.44
N TYR A 300 -37.48 15.72 8.88
CA TYR A 300 -37.30 14.42 8.23
C TYR A 300 -37.38 13.25 9.20
N TRP A 301 -38.15 12.21 8.86
CA TRP A 301 -38.15 10.94 9.57
C TRP A 301 -36.78 10.25 9.51
N MET A 302 -36.38 9.69 10.66
CA MET A 302 -35.32 8.67 10.77
C MET A 302 -35.93 7.38 11.31
N GLY A 303 -35.24 6.25 11.14
CA GLY A 303 -35.72 4.94 11.54
C GLY A 303 -35.57 4.63 13.03
N ALA A 304 -35.80 5.58 13.93
CA ALA A 304 -35.76 5.37 15.38
C ALA A 304 -37.14 5.57 16.02
N VAL A 305 -37.51 4.62 16.89
CA VAL A 305 -38.76 4.58 17.64
C VAL A 305 -38.50 4.29 19.11
N ARG A 306 -39.40 4.72 19.99
CA ARG A 306 -39.36 4.37 21.42
C ARG A 306 -39.68 2.88 21.59
N ASP A 307 -38.99 2.19 22.48
CA ASP A 307 -39.21 0.76 22.71
C ASP A 307 -40.59 0.52 23.39
N PRO A 308 -41.50 -0.30 22.80
CA PRO A 308 -42.77 -0.62 23.41
C PRO A 308 -42.68 -1.38 24.75
N GLN A 309 -41.53 -1.97 25.08
CA GLN A 309 -41.30 -2.67 26.34
C GLN A 309 -40.59 -1.80 27.40
N ASP A 310 -39.82 -0.79 26.96
CA ASP A 310 -39.15 0.18 27.83
C ASP A 310 -39.28 1.60 27.24
N PRO A 311 -40.27 2.40 27.70
CA PRO A 311 -40.44 3.78 27.24
C PRO A 311 -39.27 4.73 27.51
N GLY A 312 -38.28 4.34 28.32
CA GLY A 312 -37.01 5.05 28.50
C GLY A 312 -36.00 4.80 27.38
N ASN A 313 -36.13 3.68 26.66
CA ASN A 313 -35.22 3.24 25.60
C ASN A 313 -35.72 3.62 24.19
N TRP A 314 -34.78 3.75 23.27
CA TRP A 314 -35.04 3.97 21.85
C TRP A 314 -34.37 2.85 21.03
N LYS A 315 -35.08 2.36 20.03
CA LYS A 315 -34.62 1.31 19.10
C LYS A 315 -34.74 1.74 17.66
N TRP A 316 -33.79 1.28 16.86
CA TRP A 316 -33.82 1.39 15.41
C TRP A 316 -34.86 0.42 14.81
N VAL A 317 -35.34 0.70 13.61
CA VAL A 317 -36.29 -0.16 12.85
C VAL A 317 -35.71 -1.52 12.43
N ASN A 318 -34.42 -1.76 12.70
CA ASN A 318 -33.73 -3.06 12.60
C ASN A 318 -33.69 -3.84 13.94
N GLY A 319 -34.20 -3.27 15.03
CA GLY A 319 -34.29 -3.90 16.36
C GLY A 319 -33.12 -3.61 17.32
N LYS A 320 -32.03 -2.98 16.86
CA LYS A 320 -30.89 -2.59 17.70
C LYS A 320 -31.21 -1.37 18.56
N ASP A 321 -30.62 -1.28 19.75
CA ASP A 321 -30.74 -0.10 20.63
C ASP A 321 -30.02 1.13 20.05
N VAL A 322 -30.52 2.32 20.37
CA VAL A 322 -29.96 3.62 19.97
C VAL A 322 -28.83 4.00 20.92
N THR A 323 -27.63 3.44 20.68
CA THR A 323 -26.45 3.65 21.54
C THR A 323 -25.78 5.03 21.39
N VAL A 324 -26.10 5.77 20.33
CA VAL A 324 -25.62 7.13 20.06
C VAL A 324 -26.79 7.99 19.59
N SER A 325 -26.94 9.19 20.13
CA SER A 325 -28.11 10.05 19.87
C SER A 325 -27.78 11.54 19.93
N PHE A 326 -28.49 12.34 19.14
CA PHE A 326 -28.23 13.77 18.98
C PHE A 326 -29.45 14.63 19.30
N TRP A 327 -30.15 14.28 20.38
CA TRP A 327 -31.34 14.99 20.85
C TRP A 327 -31.06 16.46 21.19
N ASN A 328 -31.91 17.37 20.68
CA ASN A 328 -31.92 18.77 21.11
C ASN A 328 -32.45 18.90 22.55
N ALA A 329 -33.51 18.16 22.87
CA ALA A 329 -34.06 18.01 24.22
C ALA A 329 -34.85 16.70 24.27
N PRO A 330 -34.31 15.60 24.84
CA PRO A 330 -35.08 14.37 25.04
C PRO A 330 -36.03 14.56 26.22
N GLY A 331 -37.33 14.33 26.04
CA GLY A 331 -38.29 14.46 27.15
C GLY A 331 -39.78 14.46 26.82
N GLY A 332 -40.19 14.35 25.56
CA GLY A 332 -41.60 14.10 25.24
C GLY A 332 -42.04 12.67 25.57
N SER A 333 -43.34 12.43 25.53
CA SER A 333 -43.97 11.10 25.56
C SER A 333 -44.02 10.42 24.19
N GLU A 334 -43.43 11.04 23.17
CA GLU A 334 -43.71 10.73 21.77
C GLU A 334 -42.95 9.50 21.25
N GLY A 335 -43.55 8.82 20.27
CA GLY A 335 -43.13 7.48 19.85
C GLY A 335 -42.05 7.40 18.77
N CYS A 336 -41.86 8.46 17.96
CA CYS A 336 -41.01 8.43 16.77
C CYS A 336 -40.02 9.60 16.73
N ALA A 337 -38.83 9.37 16.17
CA ALA A 337 -37.75 10.36 16.08
C ALA A 337 -37.68 11.03 14.70
N ARG A 338 -37.34 12.32 14.68
CA ARG A 338 -37.14 13.13 13.47
C ARG A 338 -35.92 14.05 13.57
N PHE A 339 -35.32 14.37 12.43
CA PHE A 339 -34.43 15.51 12.28
C PHE A 339 -35.27 16.79 12.19
N ASP A 340 -34.95 17.81 12.99
CA ASP A 340 -35.70 19.07 13.08
C ASP A 340 -34.85 20.26 12.63
N GLY A 341 -35.15 20.85 11.47
CA GLY A 341 -34.45 22.03 10.96
C GLY A 341 -34.51 23.23 11.91
N SER A 342 -35.61 23.38 12.67
CA SER A 342 -35.78 24.47 13.64
C SER A 342 -34.94 24.30 14.91
N LYS A 343 -34.35 23.10 15.07
CA LYS A 343 -33.36 22.73 16.09
C LYS A 343 -31.99 22.42 15.45
N GLY A 344 -31.71 22.97 14.26
CA GLY A 344 -30.40 22.85 13.63
C GLY A 344 -30.09 21.49 13.01
N TRP A 345 -31.13 20.69 12.71
CA TRP A 345 -31.02 19.28 12.30
C TRP A 345 -30.52 18.33 13.39
N LEU A 346 -30.66 18.73 14.66
CA LEU A 346 -30.64 17.83 15.81
C LEU A 346 -31.94 16.99 15.87
N TRP A 347 -31.95 15.98 16.72
CA TRP A 347 -33.09 15.07 16.88
C TRP A 347 -34.15 15.64 17.82
N ALA A 348 -35.41 15.38 17.51
CA ALA A 348 -36.55 15.62 18.37
C ALA A 348 -37.55 14.45 18.25
N ASP A 349 -38.30 14.17 19.30
CA ASP A 349 -39.41 13.21 19.27
C ASP A 349 -40.71 13.90 18.77
N THR A 350 -41.64 13.09 18.26
CA THR A 350 -42.92 13.55 17.66
C THR A 350 -43.92 12.40 17.51
N ASP A 351 -45.21 12.73 17.38
CA ASP A 351 -46.25 11.76 17.05
C ASP A 351 -45.93 11.08 15.71
N CYS A 352 -45.88 9.76 15.71
CA CYS A 352 -45.66 8.90 14.55
C CYS A 352 -46.66 9.13 13.40
N GLN A 353 -47.85 9.69 13.67
CA GLN A 353 -48.86 10.07 12.65
C GLN A 353 -48.53 11.40 11.91
N SER A 354 -47.49 12.12 12.33
CA SER A 354 -47.06 13.39 11.71
C SER A 354 -46.65 13.18 10.25
N LYS A 355 -47.13 14.02 9.33
CA LYS A 355 -46.73 13.93 7.91
C LYS A 355 -45.46 14.70 7.64
N LEU A 356 -44.32 14.01 7.65
CA LEU A 356 -42.99 14.59 7.47
C LEU A 356 -42.31 14.08 6.19
N ASN A 357 -41.27 14.78 5.76
CA ASN A 357 -40.34 14.29 4.75
C ASN A 357 -39.56 13.08 5.31
N TYR A 358 -38.83 12.33 4.48
CA TYR A 358 -38.12 11.14 4.95
C TYR A 358 -36.86 10.83 4.14
N ILE A 359 -35.92 10.11 4.78
CA ILE A 359 -34.65 9.69 4.18
C ILE A 359 -34.66 8.17 4.03
N CYS A 360 -34.64 7.67 2.80
CA CYS A 360 -34.44 6.25 2.55
C CYS A 360 -32.95 5.94 2.44
N GLN A 361 -32.46 5.09 3.34
CA GLN A 361 -31.14 4.46 3.30
C GLN A 361 -31.20 3.18 2.46
N HIS A 362 -30.26 3.01 1.53
CA HIS A 362 -30.08 1.82 0.72
C HIS A 362 -28.64 1.31 0.81
N GLN A 363 -28.48 -0.01 0.88
CA GLN A 363 -27.18 -0.68 0.67
C GLN A 363 -26.79 -0.62 -0.82
N PRO A 364 -25.49 -0.67 -1.15
CA PRO A 364 -25.02 -0.90 -2.51
C PRO A 364 -25.41 -2.31 -2.97
N LYS A 365 -25.50 -2.52 -4.29
CA LYS A 365 -25.82 -3.83 -4.89
C LYS A 365 -24.59 -4.58 -5.40
N ALA A 366 -23.53 -3.86 -5.68
CA ALA A 366 -22.29 -4.33 -6.29
C ALA A 366 -21.13 -3.47 -5.81
N CYS A 367 -19.93 -4.05 -5.79
CA CYS A 367 -18.70 -3.35 -5.45
C CYS A 367 -18.06 -2.62 -6.64
N GLY A 368 -18.54 -2.90 -7.86
CA GLY A 368 -17.86 -2.58 -9.11
C GLY A 368 -16.77 -3.60 -9.44
N ARG A 369 -16.15 -3.49 -10.61
CA ARG A 369 -15.01 -4.33 -10.99
C ARG A 369 -13.81 -3.99 -10.10
N PRO A 370 -13.16 -4.97 -9.43
CA PRO A 370 -11.97 -4.69 -8.63
C PRO A 370 -10.77 -4.40 -9.55
N GLU A 371 -9.68 -3.91 -8.95
CA GLU A 371 -8.41 -3.83 -9.65
C GLU A 371 -7.88 -5.23 -10.04
N GLN A 372 -7.12 -5.28 -11.13
CA GLN A 372 -6.48 -6.48 -11.65
C GLN A 372 -5.01 -6.17 -11.97
N PRO A 373 -4.04 -6.83 -11.31
CA PRO A 373 -2.62 -6.54 -11.52
C PRO A 373 -2.18 -6.84 -12.97
N PRO A 374 -1.11 -6.22 -13.47
CA PRO A 374 -0.51 -6.60 -14.75
C PRO A 374 0.01 -8.04 -14.69
N ASN A 375 0.05 -8.68 -15.86
CA ASN A 375 0.41 -10.08 -16.04
C ASN A 375 -0.41 -11.02 -15.13
N SER A 376 -1.74 -10.92 -15.22
CA SER A 376 -2.68 -11.73 -14.44
C SER A 376 -4.01 -11.99 -15.16
N THR A 377 -4.63 -13.09 -14.75
CA THR A 377 -6.02 -13.45 -15.02
C THR A 377 -6.89 -13.21 -13.80
N MET A 378 -8.14 -12.82 -14.03
CA MET A 378 -9.15 -12.55 -13.00
C MET A 378 -10.47 -13.19 -13.44
N THR A 379 -11.03 -14.06 -12.60
CA THR A 379 -12.23 -14.85 -12.90
C THR A 379 -13.34 -14.57 -11.89
N THR A 380 -14.56 -14.38 -12.39
CA THR A 380 -15.79 -14.21 -11.59
C THR A 380 -17.02 -14.34 -12.50
N GLU A 381 -18.17 -14.62 -11.89
CA GLU A 381 -19.49 -14.59 -12.56
C GLU A 381 -20.16 -13.20 -12.49
N SER A 382 -19.87 -12.40 -11.45
CA SER A 382 -20.46 -11.07 -11.25
C SER A 382 -19.63 -10.19 -10.29
N PHE A 383 -20.08 -8.94 -10.08
CA PHE A 383 -19.50 -8.00 -9.11
C PHE A 383 -20.51 -7.58 -8.03
N ASP A 384 -21.60 -8.33 -7.91
CA ASP A 384 -22.70 -8.07 -6.96
C ASP A 384 -22.30 -8.48 -5.53
N VAL A 385 -23.01 -7.95 -4.52
CA VAL A 385 -22.77 -8.28 -3.10
C VAL A 385 -22.89 -9.79 -2.86
N GLY A 386 -21.86 -10.38 -2.28
CA GLY A 386 -21.71 -11.82 -2.06
C GLY A 386 -20.95 -12.57 -3.17
N ALA A 387 -20.61 -11.92 -4.29
CA ALA A 387 -19.80 -12.52 -5.35
C ALA A 387 -18.31 -12.62 -4.95
N THR A 388 -17.65 -13.68 -5.42
CA THR A 388 -16.21 -13.91 -5.24
C THR A 388 -15.44 -13.73 -6.54
N VAL A 389 -14.26 -13.13 -6.47
CA VAL A 389 -13.33 -12.91 -7.57
C VAL A 389 -12.03 -13.64 -7.28
N GLU A 390 -11.63 -14.55 -8.17
CA GLU A 390 -10.38 -15.32 -8.07
C GLU A 390 -9.32 -14.79 -9.03
N TYR A 391 -8.07 -14.72 -8.56
CA TYR A 391 -6.90 -14.16 -9.24
C TYR A 391 -5.81 -15.22 -9.42
N ALA A 392 -5.21 -15.27 -10.60
CA ALA A 392 -4.00 -16.04 -10.86
C ALA A 392 -3.03 -15.23 -11.74
N CYS A 393 -1.75 -15.24 -11.40
CA CYS A 393 -0.72 -14.55 -12.19
C CYS A 393 -0.30 -15.36 -13.42
N ASP A 394 0.15 -14.67 -14.46
CA ASP A 394 0.69 -15.30 -15.67
C ASP A 394 2.02 -16.02 -15.38
N GLU A 395 2.47 -16.89 -16.29
CA GLU A 395 3.65 -17.72 -16.07
C GLU A 395 4.91 -16.90 -15.68
N GLY A 396 5.70 -17.42 -14.75
CA GLY A 396 6.88 -16.76 -14.22
C GLY A 396 6.61 -15.63 -13.20
N HIS A 397 5.35 -15.36 -12.84
CA HIS A 397 4.97 -14.37 -11.83
C HIS A 397 4.41 -15.03 -10.56
N LEU A 398 4.85 -14.55 -9.39
CA LEU A 398 4.31 -14.94 -8.09
C LEU A 398 3.17 -14.01 -7.68
N LEU A 399 2.06 -14.58 -7.21
CA LEU A 399 0.95 -13.85 -6.61
C LEU A 399 1.29 -13.49 -5.16
N VAL A 400 1.28 -12.20 -4.83
CA VAL A 400 1.54 -11.69 -3.48
C VAL A 400 0.29 -10.96 -2.98
N GLY A 401 -0.49 -11.61 -2.11
CA GLY A 401 -1.78 -11.14 -1.60
C GLY A 401 -2.82 -12.27 -1.56
N PRO A 402 -4.11 -11.97 -1.36
CA PRO A 402 -5.17 -12.97 -1.40
C PRO A 402 -5.43 -13.45 -2.83
N THR A 403 -5.63 -14.75 -3.00
CA THR A 403 -5.99 -15.35 -4.30
C THR A 403 -7.48 -15.19 -4.63
N VAL A 404 -8.33 -15.01 -3.62
CA VAL A 404 -9.79 -14.81 -3.75
C VAL A 404 -10.20 -13.61 -2.92
N ARG A 405 -11.10 -12.77 -3.46
CA ARG A 405 -11.73 -11.64 -2.75
C ARG A 405 -13.25 -11.68 -2.87
N THR A 406 -13.98 -11.31 -1.83
CA THR A 406 -15.44 -11.30 -1.75
C THR A 406 -15.99 -9.87 -1.77
N CYS A 407 -17.03 -9.60 -2.56
CA CYS A 407 -17.74 -8.32 -2.51
C CYS A 407 -18.67 -8.26 -1.27
N MET A 408 -18.37 -7.37 -0.33
CA MET A 408 -19.10 -7.24 0.94
C MET A 408 -20.34 -6.34 0.83
N ASP A 409 -21.26 -6.44 1.78
CA ASP A 409 -22.51 -5.64 1.82
C ASP A 409 -22.29 -4.13 2.03
N THR A 410 -21.06 -3.74 2.35
CA THR A 410 -20.55 -2.36 2.37
C THR A 410 -20.30 -1.77 0.98
N GLY A 411 -20.32 -2.59 -0.09
CA GLY A 411 -19.98 -2.17 -1.45
C GLY A 411 -18.48 -2.09 -1.74
N PHE A 412 -17.66 -2.76 -0.92
CA PHE A 412 -16.22 -2.90 -1.11
C PHE A 412 -15.81 -4.37 -1.03
N TYR A 413 -14.70 -4.73 -1.66
CA TYR A 413 -14.13 -6.06 -1.52
C TYR A 413 -13.47 -6.23 -0.15
N ASP A 414 -13.43 -7.45 0.35
CA ASP A 414 -12.55 -7.83 1.45
C ASP A 414 -11.06 -7.70 1.06
N GLU A 415 -10.22 -7.69 2.10
CA GLU A 415 -8.76 -7.64 2.05
C GLU A 415 -8.17 -6.57 1.09
N PHE A 416 -6.88 -6.72 0.75
CA PHE A 416 -6.16 -5.86 -0.19
C PHE A 416 -5.98 -6.57 -1.52
N PRO A 417 -5.80 -5.86 -2.65
CA PRO A 417 -5.53 -6.50 -3.94
C PRO A 417 -4.24 -7.32 -3.93
N PRO A 418 -4.21 -8.46 -4.65
CA PRO A 418 -2.97 -9.15 -4.93
C PRO A 418 -2.12 -8.41 -5.96
N VAL A 419 -0.80 -8.58 -5.86
CA VAL A 419 0.18 -8.06 -6.83
C VAL A 419 0.93 -9.22 -7.46
N CYS A 420 0.96 -9.27 -8.79
CA CYS A 420 1.78 -10.23 -9.53
C CYS A 420 3.21 -9.69 -9.70
N LYS A 421 4.18 -10.36 -9.10
CA LYS A 421 5.61 -10.00 -9.15
C LYS A 421 6.43 -11.05 -9.89
N ARG A 422 7.25 -10.61 -10.85
CA ARG A 422 8.35 -11.43 -11.39
C ARG A 422 9.60 -11.23 -10.53
N ILE A 423 9.86 -12.17 -9.63
CA ILE A 423 10.92 -12.09 -8.62
C ILE A 423 12.21 -12.73 -9.17
N GLU A 424 13.29 -11.96 -9.20
CA GLU A 424 14.65 -12.40 -9.58
C GLU A 424 15.67 -11.86 -8.58
N CYS A 425 16.51 -12.75 -8.03
CA CYS A 425 17.45 -12.40 -6.95
C CYS A 425 18.81 -11.85 -7.44
N GLY A 426 18.93 -11.58 -8.74
CA GLY A 426 20.18 -11.27 -9.41
C GLY A 426 21.17 -12.44 -9.43
N PHE A 427 22.31 -12.24 -10.09
CA PHE A 427 23.38 -13.23 -10.09
C PHE A 427 23.99 -13.37 -8.68
N PRO A 428 24.31 -14.60 -8.23
CA PRO A 428 25.04 -14.82 -6.99
C PRO A 428 26.39 -14.10 -6.99
N ALA A 429 26.82 -13.66 -5.81
CA ALA A 429 28.13 -13.04 -5.68
C ALA A 429 29.24 -14.10 -5.72
N ASP A 430 30.34 -13.79 -6.42
CA ASP A 430 31.55 -14.61 -6.45
C ASP A 430 32.19 -14.75 -5.07
N ILE A 431 32.94 -15.84 -4.86
CA ILE A 431 33.68 -16.11 -3.64
C ILE A 431 35.16 -16.33 -3.94
N SER A 432 36.04 -15.92 -3.04
CA SER A 432 37.49 -16.16 -3.17
C SER A 432 37.81 -17.63 -2.91
N HIS A 433 38.64 -18.23 -3.76
CA HIS A 433 39.07 -19.64 -3.69
C HIS A 433 37.91 -20.64 -3.79
N GLY A 434 37.01 -20.38 -4.74
CA GLY A 434 35.87 -21.21 -5.08
C GLY A 434 35.06 -20.59 -6.21
N GLY A 435 33.88 -21.15 -6.46
CA GLY A 435 32.95 -20.68 -7.47
C GLY A 435 31.50 -21.07 -7.15
N TYR A 436 30.61 -20.84 -8.12
CA TYR A 436 29.22 -21.26 -8.02
C TYR A 436 28.65 -21.76 -9.35
N GLN A 437 27.61 -22.58 -9.24
CA GLN A 437 26.80 -23.07 -10.33
C GLN A 437 25.33 -22.73 -10.07
N LEU A 438 24.66 -22.10 -11.04
CA LEU A 438 23.21 -21.89 -11.00
C LEU A 438 22.49 -23.14 -11.48
N ILE A 439 21.71 -23.75 -10.58
CA ILE A 439 20.91 -24.94 -10.91
C ILE A 439 19.79 -24.50 -11.85
N ASN A 440 19.68 -25.20 -12.98
CA ASN A 440 18.82 -24.84 -14.11
C ASN A 440 19.13 -23.45 -14.72
N SER A 441 20.31 -22.89 -14.46
CA SER A 441 20.79 -21.60 -15.01
C SER A 441 19.85 -20.40 -14.75
N SER A 442 19.01 -20.47 -13.71
CA SER A 442 17.98 -19.47 -13.40
C SER A 442 18.25 -18.71 -12.11
N VAL A 443 17.77 -17.46 -12.03
CA VAL A 443 17.88 -16.58 -10.84
C VAL A 443 16.51 -16.11 -10.31
N SER A 444 15.43 -16.71 -10.82
CA SER A 444 14.05 -16.45 -10.42
C SER A 444 13.70 -17.04 -9.04
N TYR A 445 12.57 -16.65 -8.46
CA TYR A 445 12.04 -17.24 -7.22
C TYR A 445 12.15 -18.77 -7.17
N LEU A 446 12.58 -19.30 -6.02
CA LEU A 446 12.91 -20.71 -5.77
C LEU A 446 14.05 -21.32 -6.61
N SER A 447 14.69 -20.56 -7.51
CA SER A 447 15.95 -20.99 -8.13
C SER A 447 17.03 -21.21 -7.08
N HIS A 448 18.02 -22.05 -7.40
CA HIS A 448 19.08 -22.44 -6.48
C HIS A 448 20.46 -22.13 -7.04
N VAL A 449 21.34 -21.62 -6.17
CA VAL A 449 22.78 -21.59 -6.40
C VAL A 449 23.45 -22.66 -5.54
N GLN A 450 24.40 -23.37 -6.15
CA GLN A 450 25.31 -24.28 -5.48
C GLN A 450 26.73 -23.70 -5.55
N TYR A 451 27.29 -23.35 -4.40
CA TYR A 451 28.69 -22.96 -4.24
C TYR A 451 29.58 -24.18 -4.05
N GLU A 452 30.84 -24.06 -4.47
CA GLU A 452 31.91 -25.06 -4.35
C GLU A 452 33.24 -24.32 -4.06
N CYS A 453 34.17 -24.94 -3.32
CA CYS A 453 35.49 -24.37 -3.01
C CYS A 453 36.60 -25.02 -3.84
N ASP A 454 37.69 -24.29 -4.09
CA ASP A 454 38.87 -24.80 -4.78
C ASP A 454 39.61 -25.86 -3.95
N ASP A 455 40.34 -26.75 -4.62
CA ASP A 455 41.17 -27.78 -3.98
C ASP A 455 42.10 -27.19 -2.90
N GLY A 456 41.93 -27.64 -1.66
CA GLY A 456 42.70 -27.19 -0.50
C GLY A 456 42.10 -26.02 0.28
N TYR A 457 40.83 -25.68 0.00
CA TYR A 457 40.00 -24.80 0.83
C TYR A 457 38.75 -25.55 1.30
N GLU A 458 38.33 -25.29 2.54
CA GLU A 458 37.14 -25.87 3.17
C GLU A 458 36.03 -24.82 3.25
N MET A 459 34.79 -25.24 2.99
CA MET A 459 33.67 -24.32 2.97
C MET A 459 33.10 -24.04 4.37
N VAL A 460 33.06 -22.75 4.73
CA VAL A 460 32.36 -22.29 5.94
C VAL A 460 31.15 -21.45 5.55
N GLY A 461 29.97 -22.06 5.63
CA GLY A 461 28.68 -21.41 5.32
C GLY A 461 27.62 -22.43 4.87
N ARG A 462 26.62 -21.96 4.12
CA ARG A 462 25.72 -22.84 3.36
C ARG A 462 26.23 -22.93 1.93
N SER A 463 26.47 -24.15 1.45
CA SER A 463 26.85 -24.39 0.06
C SER A 463 25.69 -24.14 -0.90
N ARG A 464 24.44 -24.37 -0.48
CA ARG A 464 23.24 -24.12 -1.28
C ARG A 464 22.42 -22.95 -0.72
N LEU A 465 22.11 -21.98 -1.57
CA LEU A 465 21.13 -20.92 -1.29
C LEU A 465 19.92 -21.05 -2.23
N VAL A 466 18.85 -20.33 -1.89
CA VAL A 466 17.59 -20.29 -2.65
C VAL A 466 17.25 -18.82 -2.91
N CYS A 467 16.71 -18.51 -4.09
CA CYS A 467 16.13 -17.19 -4.35
C CYS A 467 14.80 -17.04 -3.60
N ASP A 468 14.73 -16.10 -2.68
CA ASP A 468 13.60 -15.89 -1.76
C ASP A 468 12.62 -14.80 -2.25
N ILE A 469 11.51 -14.64 -1.54
CA ILE A 469 10.44 -13.69 -1.89
C ILE A 469 10.90 -12.21 -1.79
N ASP A 470 11.90 -11.93 -0.95
CA ASP A 470 12.50 -10.60 -0.74
C ASP A 470 13.45 -10.15 -1.89
N GLU A 471 13.33 -10.75 -3.08
CA GLU A 471 14.17 -10.47 -4.26
C GLU A 471 15.69 -10.67 -3.97
N ARG A 472 16.00 -11.61 -3.06
CA ARG A 472 17.35 -11.88 -2.54
C ARG A 472 17.60 -13.36 -2.32
N TRP A 473 18.85 -13.79 -2.50
CA TRP A 473 19.31 -15.11 -2.06
C TRP A 473 19.17 -15.24 -0.54
N ASN A 474 18.63 -16.36 -0.05
CA ASN A 474 18.17 -16.54 1.33
C ASN A 474 19.29 -16.73 2.37
N GLY A 475 20.44 -16.12 2.16
CA GLY A 475 21.62 -16.12 3.03
C GLY A 475 22.79 -15.37 2.40
N PRO A 476 23.83 -15.04 3.20
CA PRO A 476 25.11 -14.60 2.63
C PRO A 476 25.78 -15.76 1.87
N PRO A 477 26.62 -15.47 0.87
CA PRO A 477 27.52 -16.46 0.28
C PRO A 477 28.39 -17.15 1.36
N PRO A 478 28.76 -18.43 1.18
CA PRO A 478 29.76 -19.06 2.02
C PRO A 478 31.15 -18.46 1.77
N ARG A 479 32.12 -18.79 2.62
CA ARG A 479 33.54 -18.52 2.37
C ARG A 479 34.33 -19.82 2.26
N CYS A 480 35.45 -19.78 1.56
CA CYS A 480 36.40 -20.89 1.45
C CYS A 480 37.62 -20.55 2.30
N ASP A 481 37.71 -21.13 3.50
CA ASP A 481 38.85 -20.96 4.41
C ASP A 481 39.95 -21.97 4.02
N VAL A 482 41.22 -21.56 4.03
CA VAL A 482 42.32 -22.44 3.59
C VAL A 482 42.51 -23.63 4.54
N VAL A 483 42.61 -24.85 4.00
CA VAL A 483 42.76 -26.07 4.81
C VAL A 483 44.06 -26.01 5.62
N GLN A 484 43.95 -26.29 6.92
CA GLN A 484 45.08 -26.28 7.84
C GLN A 484 45.56 -27.71 8.14
N CYS A 485 46.84 -27.98 7.92
CA CYS A 485 47.50 -29.18 8.40
C CYS A 485 47.85 -29.07 9.90
N GLU A 486 47.91 -30.22 10.56
CA GLU A 486 48.44 -30.35 11.93
C GLU A 486 49.81 -29.68 12.08
N GLN A 487 50.09 -29.14 13.26
CA GLN A 487 51.34 -28.43 13.50
C GLN A 487 52.54 -29.41 13.44
N PRO A 488 53.62 -29.09 12.68
CA PRO A 488 54.73 -30.01 12.46
C PRO A 488 55.33 -30.60 13.77
N PRO A 489 55.46 -31.94 13.86
CA PRO A 489 55.97 -32.61 15.06
C PRO A 489 57.32 -32.09 15.54
N GLN A 490 57.46 -31.89 16.85
CA GLN A 490 58.72 -31.43 17.43
C GLN A 490 59.74 -32.57 17.48
N VAL A 491 60.76 -32.50 16.61
CA VAL A 491 61.82 -33.50 16.51
C VAL A 491 63.01 -33.10 17.38
N LEU A 492 63.46 -34.01 18.25
CA LEU A 492 64.58 -33.78 19.17
C LEU A 492 65.87 -33.43 18.40
N ASN A 493 66.69 -32.53 18.97
CA ASN A 493 67.92 -32.03 18.34
C ASN A 493 67.70 -31.39 16.96
N SER A 494 66.52 -30.81 16.72
CA SER A 494 66.20 -30.09 15.49
C SER A 494 65.58 -28.70 15.73
N ARG A 495 65.53 -27.90 14.67
CA ARG A 495 64.71 -26.70 14.53
C ARG A 495 63.89 -26.84 13.26
N VAL A 496 62.56 -26.75 13.40
CA VAL A 496 61.63 -26.63 12.27
C VAL A 496 61.37 -25.16 11.94
N SER A 497 61.27 -24.84 10.65
CA SER A 497 60.82 -23.55 10.13
C SER A 497 59.70 -23.77 9.13
N ILE A 498 58.59 -23.03 9.27
CA ILE A 498 57.40 -23.15 8.42
C ILE A 498 57.30 -21.90 7.54
N THR A 499 56.92 -22.06 6.27
CA THR A 499 56.63 -20.92 5.38
C THR A 499 55.62 -19.98 6.04
N ASN A 500 55.98 -18.70 6.21
CA ASN A 500 55.19 -17.65 6.86
C ASN A 500 54.70 -17.98 8.30
N ASN A 501 55.29 -18.99 8.97
CA ASN A 501 54.89 -19.50 10.29
C ASN A 501 53.46 -20.09 10.40
N VAL A 502 52.80 -20.46 9.29
CA VAL A 502 51.41 -21.00 9.31
C VAL A 502 51.34 -22.37 8.60
N SER A 503 50.67 -23.35 9.21
CA SER A 503 50.59 -24.74 8.72
C SER A 503 49.46 -25.00 7.69
N VAL A 504 49.26 -24.09 6.74
CA VAL A 504 48.14 -24.16 5.76
C VAL A 504 48.51 -24.80 4.44
N PHE A 505 47.51 -25.20 3.64
CA PHE A 505 47.67 -25.80 2.32
C PHE A 505 48.71 -25.06 1.47
N GLY A 506 49.60 -25.83 0.84
CA GLY A 506 50.69 -25.28 0.03
C GLY A 506 51.96 -24.91 0.81
N ALA A 507 51.87 -24.64 2.12
CA ALA A 507 53.02 -24.29 2.94
C ALA A 507 54.02 -25.46 3.07
N PHE A 508 55.29 -25.12 3.29
CA PHE A 508 56.35 -26.08 3.56
C PHE A 508 56.85 -25.96 5.01
N ALA A 509 57.09 -27.11 5.64
CA ALA A 509 57.89 -27.20 6.86
C ALA A 509 59.27 -27.79 6.51
N GLU A 510 60.33 -27.13 6.95
CA GLU A 510 61.72 -27.54 6.74
C GLU A 510 62.43 -27.75 8.09
N TYR A 511 63.11 -28.88 8.23
CA TYR A 511 63.81 -29.28 9.45
C TYR A 511 65.33 -29.14 9.30
N THR A 512 65.95 -28.56 10.31
CA THR A 512 67.41 -28.41 10.41
C THR A 512 67.89 -29.07 11.70
N CYS A 513 68.86 -29.98 11.62
CA CYS A 513 69.42 -30.61 12.82
C CYS A 513 70.43 -29.69 13.52
N ALA A 514 70.58 -29.87 14.83
CA ALA A 514 71.59 -29.21 15.63
C ALA A 514 73.02 -29.64 15.21
N LYS A 515 74.02 -28.81 15.53
CA LYS A 515 75.43 -29.09 15.20
C LYS A 515 75.87 -30.44 15.79
N GLY A 516 76.44 -31.30 14.95
CA GLY A 516 76.82 -32.66 15.33
C GLY A 516 75.69 -33.69 15.20
N TYR A 517 74.58 -33.35 14.55
CA TYR A 517 73.51 -34.27 14.18
C TYR A 517 73.20 -34.19 12.68
N LYS A 518 73.02 -35.36 12.05
CA LYS A 518 72.69 -35.54 10.64
C LYS A 518 71.20 -35.88 10.49
N ILE A 519 70.56 -35.31 9.47
CA ILE A 519 69.14 -35.53 9.19
C ILE A 519 68.93 -36.85 8.45
N GLN A 520 67.93 -37.63 8.89
CA GLN A 520 67.47 -38.86 8.26
C GLN A 520 65.98 -38.72 7.91
N GLY A 521 65.62 -39.02 6.67
CA GLY A 521 64.27 -38.77 6.13
C GLY A 521 64.18 -37.46 5.34
N ALA A 522 62.95 -36.96 5.13
CA ALA A 522 62.71 -35.80 4.30
C ALA A 522 63.01 -34.49 5.03
N ARG A 523 63.97 -33.70 4.53
CA ARG A 523 64.28 -32.37 5.07
C ARG A 523 63.08 -31.41 4.99
N ARG A 524 62.28 -31.50 3.93
CA ARG A 524 61.14 -30.61 3.65
C ARG A 524 59.88 -31.40 3.29
N MET A 525 58.79 -31.06 3.97
CA MET A 525 57.44 -31.60 3.79
C MET A 525 56.46 -30.48 3.40
N LYS A 526 55.41 -30.79 2.64
CA LYS A 526 54.40 -29.86 2.12
C LYS A 526 53.01 -30.20 2.69
N CYS A 527 52.24 -29.20 3.08
CA CYS A 527 50.83 -29.38 3.44
C CYS A 527 49.99 -29.62 2.17
N LEU A 528 49.25 -30.74 2.14
CA LEU A 528 48.36 -31.13 1.05
C LEU A 528 46.94 -30.58 1.26
N ALA A 529 46.12 -30.61 0.19
CA ALA A 529 44.73 -30.17 0.21
C ALA A 529 43.85 -30.96 1.20
N THR A 530 44.32 -32.13 1.64
CA THR A 530 43.65 -33.03 2.60
C THR A 530 43.92 -32.70 4.07
N GLY A 531 44.66 -31.63 4.39
CA GLY A 531 45.08 -31.32 5.76
C GLY A 531 46.17 -32.24 6.31
N VAL A 532 46.79 -33.06 5.45
CA VAL A 532 47.89 -33.97 5.81
C VAL A 532 49.19 -33.53 5.13
N TRP A 533 50.33 -33.73 5.80
CA TRP A 533 51.65 -33.47 5.22
C TRP A 533 52.05 -34.57 4.23
N ASP A 534 52.73 -34.19 3.15
CA ASP A 534 53.12 -35.11 2.06
C ASP A 534 54.12 -36.21 2.46
N LYS A 535 54.79 -36.07 3.61
CA LYS A 535 55.84 -36.95 4.12
C LYS A 535 55.86 -36.95 5.66
N PRO A 536 56.31 -38.04 6.30
CA PRO A 536 56.52 -38.07 7.75
C PRO A 536 57.69 -37.15 8.17
N ALA A 537 57.67 -36.71 9.43
CA ALA A 537 58.74 -35.89 10.00
C ALA A 537 60.08 -36.67 10.05
N PRO A 538 61.21 -35.99 9.77
CA PRO A 538 62.54 -36.61 9.80
C PRO A 538 63.06 -36.85 11.23
N GLN A 539 64.19 -37.55 11.36
CA GLN A 539 64.93 -37.72 12.60
C GLN A 539 66.32 -37.07 12.52
N CYS A 540 66.87 -36.65 13.66
CA CYS A 540 68.22 -36.11 13.77
C CYS A 540 69.09 -37.07 14.62
N LEU A 541 70.01 -37.79 13.97
CA LEU A 541 70.91 -38.75 14.61
C LEU A 541 72.33 -38.16 14.77
N PRO A 542 73.09 -38.50 15.83
CA PRO A 542 74.43 -37.95 16.04
C PRO A 542 75.39 -38.30 14.90
N GLU A 543 76.31 -37.39 14.60
CA GLU A 543 77.30 -37.53 13.53
C GLU A 543 78.53 -38.30 14.03
N GLU A 544 78.74 -39.52 13.52
CA GLU A 544 79.86 -40.38 13.91
C GLU A 544 81.20 -39.76 13.48
N ARG A 545 82.10 -39.57 14.46
CA ARG A 545 83.44 -39.04 14.20
C ARG A 545 84.36 -40.15 13.69
N PRO A 546 84.92 -40.06 12.46
CA PRO A 546 85.86 -41.06 11.98
C PRO A 546 87.12 -41.05 12.85
N THR A 547 87.44 -42.19 13.44
CA THR A 547 88.66 -42.39 14.25
C THR A 547 89.63 -43.24 13.45
N THR A 548 90.74 -42.64 13.04
CA THR A 548 91.77 -43.31 12.24
C THR A 548 92.50 -44.37 13.08
N THR A 549 92.51 -45.63 12.65
CA THR A 549 93.43 -46.65 13.19
C THR A 549 93.89 -47.58 12.06
N THR A 550 95.17 -47.93 12.10
CA THR A 550 95.91 -48.50 10.97
C THR A 550 95.77 -50.02 10.87
N THR A 551 95.79 -50.49 9.62
CA THR A 551 96.11 -51.84 9.11
C THR A 551 96.65 -52.87 10.11
N THR A 552 96.13 -54.09 10.05
CA THR A 552 96.94 -55.31 10.21
C THR A 552 96.57 -56.30 9.13
N THR A 553 97.57 -56.73 8.35
CA THR A 553 97.42 -57.63 7.22
C THR A 553 97.49 -59.08 7.69
N THR A 554 96.65 -59.96 7.15
CA THR A 554 96.98 -61.40 7.04
C THR A 554 96.45 -61.92 5.71
N THR A 555 97.22 -62.79 5.07
CA THR A 555 97.15 -63.09 3.64
C THR A 555 96.65 -64.52 3.39
N THR A 556 96.25 -64.81 2.15
CA THR A 556 96.10 -66.17 1.56
C THR A 556 94.88 -66.99 2.07
N THR A 557 94.25 -67.88 1.29
CA THR A 557 94.62 -68.47 -0.02
C THR A 557 93.40 -68.66 -0.94
N THR A 558 93.65 -68.71 -2.25
CA THR A 558 92.86 -69.42 -3.28
C THR A 558 92.73 -70.95 -2.96
N THR A 559 91.96 -71.82 -3.63
CA THR A 559 91.49 -71.87 -5.04
C THR A 559 90.39 -72.93 -5.22
N THR A 560 89.39 -72.70 -6.09
CA THR A 560 88.57 -73.73 -6.83
C THR A 560 87.80 -74.80 -5.99
N THR A 561 86.89 -75.64 -6.51
CA THR A 561 86.55 -76.05 -7.90
C THR A 561 85.05 -76.29 -8.11
N THR A 562 84.61 -76.19 -9.37
CA THR A 562 83.37 -76.71 -9.97
C THR A 562 83.09 -78.18 -9.63
N GLU A 563 81.83 -78.59 -9.43
CA GLU A 563 81.09 -79.50 -10.35
C GLU A 563 79.63 -79.81 -9.94
N ILE A 564 78.89 -80.36 -10.91
CA ILE A 564 77.50 -80.85 -10.91
C ILE A 564 77.61 -82.29 -11.49
N PRO A 565 77.01 -83.36 -10.91
CA PRO A 565 75.80 -83.91 -11.56
C PRO A 565 74.81 -84.81 -10.76
N THR A 566 73.54 -84.75 -11.22
CA THR A 566 72.58 -85.87 -11.47
C THR A 566 71.90 -86.74 -10.38
N THR A 567 70.56 -86.59 -10.30
CA THR A 567 69.50 -87.65 -10.43
C THR A 567 69.35 -88.65 -9.25
N ILE A 568 68.15 -88.91 -8.68
CA ILE A 568 67.05 -89.75 -9.22
C ILE A 568 65.68 -89.43 -8.55
N THR A 569 64.70 -89.02 -9.39
CA THR A 569 63.33 -89.61 -9.59
C THR A 569 62.33 -89.67 -8.39
N VAL A 570 61.33 -88.76 -8.26
CA VAL A 570 59.96 -88.72 -8.92
C VAL A 570 58.90 -89.59 -8.21
N PRO A 571 57.59 -89.22 -8.11
CA PRO A 571 56.78 -88.22 -8.85
C PRO A 571 56.19 -87.08 -7.94
N THR A 572 55.11 -86.29 -8.17
CA THR A 572 53.96 -86.32 -9.12
C THR A 572 53.29 -84.93 -9.36
N THR A 573 52.57 -84.82 -10.48
CA THR A 573 51.41 -83.97 -10.92
C THR A 573 50.59 -83.10 -9.92
N GLN A 574 49.93 -81.98 -10.29
CA GLN A 574 49.72 -81.31 -11.62
C GLN A 574 49.30 -79.81 -11.55
N LEU A 575 49.29 -79.14 -12.73
CA LEU A 575 48.79 -77.77 -13.07
C LEU A 575 47.28 -77.82 -13.51
N PRO A 576 46.55 -76.76 -14.06
CA PRO A 576 47.00 -75.47 -14.65
C PRO A 576 46.08 -74.18 -14.47
N THR A 577 46.59 -73.05 -14.99
CA THR A 577 45.96 -71.87 -15.70
C THR A 577 44.52 -71.34 -15.48
N SER A 578 44.42 -69.99 -15.49
CA SER A 578 43.30 -69.09 -15.93
C SER A 578 42.73 -69.44 -17.34
N PRO A 579 41.50 -69.08 -17.82
CA PRO A 579 40.73 -67.84 -17.53
C PRO A 579 39.16 -67.89 -17.60
N ARG A 580 38.53 -66.69 -17.65
CA ARG A 580 37.17 -66.33 -18.18
C ARG A 580 35.90 -66.55 -17.34
N LEU A 581 34.83 -65.82 -17.73
CA LEU A 581 33.48 -65.81 -17.14
C LEU A 581 32.67 -67.09 -17.47
N ILE A 582 31.77 -67.49 -16.55
CA ILE A 582 30.52 -68.23 -16.84
C ILE A 582 29.40 -67.71 -15.91
N LEU A 583 28.13 -67.82 -16.34
CA LEU A 583 26.94 -67.46 -15.53
C LEU A 583 26.04 -68.66 -15.13
N PRO A 584 25.11 -69.20 -15.96
CA PRO A 584 23.70 -69.23 -15.56
C PRO A 584 22.98 -70.60 -15.48
N THR A 585 21.67 -70.50 -15.18
CA THR A 585 20.50 -71.30 -15.64
C THR A 585 19.79 -72.13 -14.55
N ARG A 586 18.50 -72.51 -14.65
CA ARG A 586 17.43 -72.43 -15.69
C ARG A 586 16.04 -72.42 -14.96
N ARG A 587 14.86 -72.03 -15.50
CA ARG A 587 14.16 -72.53 -16.71
C ARG A 587 13.21 -71.50 -17.39
N LEU A 588 12.81 -71.87 -18.62
CA LEU A 588 11.95 -71.22 -19.65
C LEU A 588 10.45 -71.59 -19.48
N PRO A 589 9.46 -71.16 -20.34
CA PRO A 589 9.49 -70.41 -21.64
C PRO A 589 8.62 -69.10 -21.65
N ARG A 590 8.61 -68.14 -22.62
CA ARG A 590 8.60 -68.09 -24.12
C ARG A 590 7.23 -68.52 -24.72
N PRO A 591 6.59 -67.86 -25.75
CA PRO A 591 7.08 -66.99 -26.86
C PRO A 591 6.26 -65.66 -27.05
N SER A 592 6.22 -64.94 -28.19
CA SER A 592 7.24 -64.25 -29.02
C SER A 592 6.57 -63.22 -29.99
N SER A 593 7.29 -62.19 -30.46
CA SER A 593 6.80 -61.18 -31.45
C SER A 593 6.63 -61.75 -32.88
N PRO A 594 5.84 -61.13 -33.79
CA PRO A 594 6.43 -60.14 -34.74
C PRO A 594 5.51 -58.98 -35.23
N ASN A 595 6.13 -57.91 -35.77
CA ASN A 595 5.54 -56.94 -36.73
C ASN A 595 5.50 -57.55 -38.17
N PRO A 596 4.95 -56.94 -39.26
CA PRO A 596 4.40 -55.58 -39.44
C PRO A 596 3.09 -55.46 -40.31
N PHE A 597 2.72 -54.20 -40.64
CA PHE A 597 2.14 -53.72 -41.93
C PHE A 597 0.60 -53.73 -42.20
N VAL A 598 0.20 -52.75 -43.02
CA VAL A 598 -1.06 -52.55 -43.82
C VAL A 598 -2.25 -51.80 -43.18
N THR A 599 -2.71 -50.79 -43.94
CA THR A 599 -3.88 -49.89 -43.81
C THR A 599 -5.19 -50.57 -44.28
N PRO A 600 -6.41 -50.09 -43.92
CA PRO A 600 -7.07 -49.08 -44.78
C PRO A 600 -8.09 -48.11 -44.12
N GLU A 601 -8.29 -46.96 -44.76
CA GLU A 601 -9.55 -46.19 -44.72
C GLU A 601 -10.54 -46.82 -45.73
N PRO A 602 -11.87 -46.67 -45.61
CA PRO A 602 -12.49 -45.65 -46.47
C PRO A 602 -13.82 -45.01 -45.98
N ALA A 603 -13.85 -43.68 -46.10
CA ALA A 603 -14.83 -42.91 -46.87
C ALA A 603 -16.32 -42.81 -46.45
N LYS A 604 -16.71 -41.55 -46.19
CA LYS A 604 -17.92 -40.86 -46.72
C LYS A 604 -19.31 -41.40 -46.33
N THR A 605 -20.10 -40.52 -45.70
CA THR A 605 -21.26 -39.94 -46.41
C THR A 605 -21.69 -38.58 -45.86
N ARG A 606 -22.05 -37.68 -46.77
CA ARG A 606 -22.93 -36.52 -46.52
C ARG A 606 -24.34 -36.95 -46.95
N PRO A 607 -25.42 -36.38 -46.40
CA PRO A 607 -26.18 -35.48 -47.27
C PRO A 607 -26.79 -34.26 -46.56
N ARG A 608 -27.21 -33.28 -47.38
CA ARG A 608 -28.14 -32.20 -47.01
C ARG A 608 -29.18 -32.05 -48.13
N PRO A 609 -30.48 -32.24 -47.86
CA PRO A 609 -31.54 -31.47 -48.51
C PRO A 609 -31.88 -30.25 -47.61
N LYS A 610 -32.10 -29.00 -48.06
CA LYS A 610 -32.74 -28.40 -49.27
C LYS A 610 -34.28 -28.47 -49.30
N PHE A 611 -34.87 -27.29 -49.10
CA PHE A 611 -36.05 -26.71 -49.77
C PHE A 611 -37.28 -27.59 -50.07
N THR A 612 -38.41 -27.27 -49.44
CA THR A 612 -39.56 -26.51 -50.02
C THR A 612 -40.52 -26.16 -48.85
N THR A 613 -41.23 -25.04 -48.73
CA THR A 613 -41.92 -24.09 -49.64
C THR A 613 -43.40 -24.41 -49.87
N THR A 614 -44.27 -23.76 -49.09
CA THR A 614 -45.63 -23.26 -49.41
C THR A 614 -46.17 -22.64 -48.10
N GLU A 615 -47.05 -21.64 -48.04
CA GLU A 615 -47.41 -20.48 -48.87
C GLU A 615 -48.57 -19.77 -48.12
N ARG A 616 -48.81 -18.50 -48.46
CA ARG A 616 -50.06 -17.71 -48.25
C ARG A 616 -50.22 -17.02 -46.88
N ALA A 617 -49.92 -15.73 -46.68
CA ALA A 617 -49.85 -14.51 -47.50
C ALA A 617 -51.14 -13.65 -47.61
N THR A 618 -51.04 -12.42 -47.09
CA THR A 618 -51.87 -11.21 -47.30
C THR A 618 -50.98 -9.99 -46.95
N THR A 619 -50.54 -9.13 -47.90
CA THR A 619 -51.16 -7.83 -48.31
C THR A 619 -51.37 -6.84 -47.13
N LYS A 620 -50.98 -5.55 -47.13
CA LYS A 620 -50.53 -4.50 -48.10
C LYS A 620 -49.69 -3.43 -47.32
N SER A 621 -49.17 -2.30 -47.85
CA SER A 621 -48.54 -1.92 -49.15
C SER A 621 -48.48 -0.37 -49.29
N TYR A 622 -47.32 0.22 -49.58
CA TYR A 622 -47.10 1.67 -49.89
C TYR A 622 -47.39 2.64 -48.68
N ASP A 623 -46.98 3.92 -48.62
CA ASP A 623 -46.46 4.85 -49.65
C ASP A 623 -45.46 5.93 -49.12
N LYS A 624 -44.97 6.85 -49.99
CA LYS A 624 -44.02 7.97 -49.71
C LYS A 624 -44.17 9.07 -50.82
N PRO A 625 -43.65 10.33 -50.73
CA PRO A 625 -43.45 11.30 -49.63
C PRO A 625 -44.57 12.39 -49.65
N PRO A 626 -44.35 13.70 -49.35
CA PRO A 626 -43.69 14.64 -50.29
C PRO A 626 -42.79 15.74 -49.66
N LEU A 627 -42.15 16.56 -50.51
CA LEU A 627 -41.41 17.79 -50.16
C LEU A 627 -42.16 19.06 -50.63
N ARG A 628 -41.93 20.19 -49.94
CA ARG A 628 -41.66 21.57 -50.46
C ARG A 628 -41.28 22.47 -49.24
N LYS A 629 -40.25 23.33 -49.27
CA LYS A 629 -40.04 24.61 -50.02
C LYS A 629 -41.21 25.59 -49.79
N VAL A 630 -41.05 26.91 -49.60
CA VAL A 630 -40.07 27.96 -50.02
C VAL A 630 -39.86 28.86 -48.74
N THR A 631 -38.84 29.71 -48.51
CA THR A 631 -38.35 30.85 -49.31
C THR A 631 -36.92 31.30 -48.89
N VAL A 632 -36.21 31.92 -49.84
CA VAL A 632 -34.85 32.50 -49.75
C VAL A 632 -34.99 34.04 -49.86
N SER A 633 -34.23 34.84 -49.11
CA SER A 633 -33.01 35.54 -49.58
C SER A 633 -32.24 36.14 -48.39
N ASP A 634 -30.91 36.05 -48.29
CA ASP A 634 -29.85 36.64 -49.16
C ASP A 634 -29.73 38.17 -48.88
N SER A 635 -28.55 38.77 -48.68
CA SER A 635 -27.27 38.42 -49.31
C SER A 635 -25.98 38.82 -48.59
N GLN A 636 -24.92 38.03 -48.86
CA GLN A 636 -23.48 38.38 -48.92
C GLN A 636 -22.76 38.82 -47.61
N GLU A 637 -21.45 38.56 -47.42
CA GLU A 637 -20.40 38.30 -48.43
C GLU A 637 -19.40 37.17 -48.03
N SER A 638 -18.44 36.86 -48.93
CA SER A 638 -17.57 35.68 -48.98
C SER A 638 -16.15 36.07 -49.46
N GLN A 639 -15.02 35.35 -49.28
CA GLN A 639 -14.70 33.96 -48.86
C GLN A 639 -13.15 33.94 -48.55
N SER A 640 -12.40 32.88 -48.20
CA SER A 640 -12.55 31.43 -47.96
C SER A 640 -11.31 30.90 -47.19
N SER A 641 -11.35 29.63 -46.75
CA SER A 641 -10.21 28.69 -46.72
C SER A 641 -8.84 29.14 -46.14
N GLN A 642 -8.57 28.77 -44.90
CA GLN A 642 -7.32 28.06 -44.57
C GLN A 642 -7.52 27.08 -43.40
N VAL A 643 -6.93 25.89 -43.51
CA VAL A 643 -6.89 24.88 -42.44
C VAL A 643 -5.59 25.06 -41.64
N PRO A 644 -5.67 25.09 -40.30
CA PRO A 644 -4.54 24.69 -39.47
C PRO A 644 -4.92 23.62 -38.43
N HIS A 645 -4.19 22.51 -38.49
CA HIS A 645 -3.71 21.68 -37.37
C HIS A 645 -4.54 21.63 -36.07
N ILE A 646 -5.13 20.46 -35.83
CA ILE A 646 -5.46 20.01 -34.46
C ILE A 646 -4.13 19.89 -33.70
N ILE A 647 -3.91 20.77 -32.72
CA ILE A 647 -2.75 20.67 -31.83
C ILE A 647 -3.05 19.56 -30.81
N VAL A 648 -2.35 18.43 -30.95
CA VAL A 648 -2.33 17.37 -29.94
C VAL A 648 -1.65 17.92 -28.69
N ALA A 649 -2.36 17.93 -27.56
CA ALA A 649 -1.76 18.28 -26.28
C ALA A 649 -0.67 17.25 -25.92
N SER A 650 0.59 17.70 -25.95
CA SER A 650 1.76 16.88 -25.68
C SER A 650 1.85 16.51 -24.19
N HIS A 651 2.13 15.23 -23.91
CA HIS A 651 2.43 14.68 -22.59
C HIS A 651 3.27 15.63 -21.70
N PRO A 652 2.86 15.87 -20.43
CA PRO A 652 3.75 16.44 -19.42
C PRO A 652 5.03 15.59 -19.29
N ARG A 653 6.18 16.25 -19.10
CA ARG A 653 7.47 15.55 -19.01
C ARG A 653 7.65 14.83 -17.68
N GLU A 654 8.38 13.73 -17.74
CA GLU A 654 8.82 12.93 -16.60
C GLU A 654 9.62 13.76 -15.58
N ASN A 655 9.21 13.74 -14.32
CA ASN A 655 10.10 14.12 -13.22
C ASN A 655 11.03 12.94 -12.92
N GLN A 656 12.21 12.95 -13.54
CA GLN A 656 13.21 11.90 -13.35
C GLN A 656 13.72 11.85 -11.90
N VAL A 657 13.60 10.69 -11.26
CA VAL A 657 14.25 10.39 -9.98
C VAL A 657 15.24 9.26 -10.21
N PHE A 658 16.53 9.56 -10.10
CA PHE A 658 17.59 8.55 -10.12
C PHE A 658 17.57 7.74 -8.81
N GLY A 659 17.55 6.41 -8.92
CA GLY A 659 17.64 5.51 -7.77
C GLY A 659 19.08 5.15 -7.42
N ASN A 660 19.40 5.10 -6.12
CA ASN A 660 20.23 4.07 -5.47
C ASN A 660 20.43 4.39 -3.98
N GLY A 661 20.34 3.37 -3.11
CA GLY A 661 20.59 3.52 -1.67
C GLY A 661 20.26 2.27 -0.87
N ASN A 662 21.28 1.49 -0.51
CA ASN A 662 21.15 0.23 0.24
C ASN A 662 21.67 0.40 1.69
N ASN A 663 21.34 -0.58 2.57
CA ASN A 663 21.68 -0.64 4.02
C ASN A 663 20.76 0.24 4.93
N ILE A 664 20.48 -0.09 6.20
CA ILE A 664 21.24 -0.88 7.20
C ILE A 664 20.35 -1.87 7.99
N ARG A 665 20.95 -3.03 8.38
CA ARG A 665 20.58 -4.05 9.39
C ARG A 665 19.23 -3.98 10.15
N ALA A 666 18.59 -5.15 10.24
CA ALA A 666 17.88 -5.62 11.44
C ALA A 666 18.70 -6.70 12.16
N GLU A 667 18.46 -6.93 13.46
CA GLU A 667 19.08 -8.04 14.22
C GLU A 667 18.06 -8.94 14.94
N GLN A 668 18.10 -10.22 14.58
CA GLN A 668 17.97 -11.42 15.43
C GLN A 668 16.70 -11.63 16.30
N THR A 669 15.93 -12.68 15.94
CA THR A 669 15.21 -13.53 16.91
C THR A 669 15.48 -15.02 16.63
N PRO A 670 15.59 -15.91 17.65
CA PRO A 670 15.91 -17.32 17.44
C PRO A 670 14.70 -18.28 17.59
N ARG A 671 14.18 -18.74 16.44
CA ARG A 671 14.11 -20.16 15.98
C ARG A 671 13.65 -21.32 16.91
N VAL A 672 12.78 -22.18 16.32
CA VAL A 672 12.43 -23.61 16.63
C VAL A 672 11.79 -23.92 18.02
N ASN A 673 10.94 -24.95 18.19
CA ASN A 673 10.74 -26.20 17.42
C ASN A 673 9.30 -26.80 17.55
N ILE A 674 8.94 -27.80 16.74
CA ILE A 674 7.67 -28.57 16.81
C ILE A 674 7.97 -30.09 16.91
N PRO A 675 7.24 -30.86 17.74
CA PRO A 675 6.66 -32.12 17.27
C PRO A 675 5.21 -32.40 17.75
N GLN A 676 4.45 -33.07 16.87
CA GLN A 676 3.17 -33.77 17.10
C GLN A 676 3.43 -35.29 17.32
N PRO A 677 2.41 -36.18 17.50
CA PRO A 677 1.06 -36.07 18.10
C PRO A 677 0.79 -37.20 19.15
N VAL A 678 -0.48 -37.46 19.53
CA VAL A 678 -1.20 -38.78 19.51
C VAL A 678 -2.42 -38.82 20.47
N ASP A 679 -3.59 -39.11 19.89
CA ASP A 679 -4.84 -39.77 20.33
C ASP A 679 -5.29 -39.88 21.81
N GLY A 680 -6.62 -39.74 22.02
CA GLY A 680 -7.34 -40.18 23.24
C GLY A 680 -8.79 -39.65 23.37
N GLU A 681 -9.79 -40.53 23.35
CA GLU A 681 -11.24 -40.17 23.42
C GLU A 681 -11.82 -40.04 24.86
N ARG A 682 -13.01 -39.38 24.93
CA ARG A 682 -14.20 -39.65 25.79
C ARG A 682 -14.36 -39.06 27.22
N ARG A 683 -15.31 -38.09 27.26
CA ARG A 683 -16.55 -38.01 28.08
C ARG A 683 -16.54 -37.96 29.64
N GLU A 684 -17.21 -36.90 30.11
CA GLU A 684 -18.25 -36.86 31.19
C GLU A 684 -17.91 -36.62 32.69
N THR A 685 -17.92 -35.31 33.03
CA THR A 685 -18.70 -34.66 34.12
C THR A 685 -18.41 -34.85 35.63
N LEU A 686 -18.65 -33.73 36.34
CA LEU A 686 -18.99 -33.55 37.77
C LEU A 686 -17.91 -33.77 38.86
N GLY A 687 -17.69 -32.72 39.68
CA GLY A 687 -16.96 -32.81 40.95
C GLY A 687 -16.07 -31.61 41.28
N ALA A 688 -16.64 -30.50 41.75
CA ALA A 688 -15.85 -29.35 42.19
C ALA A 688 -15.11 -29.64 43.52
N ARG A 689 -13.80 -29.34 43.58
CA ARG A 689 -13.00 -29.28 44.82
C ARG A 689 -12.06 -28.08 44.80
N LEU A 690 -11.95 -27.37 45.91
CA LEU A 690 -11.04 -26.21 46.03
C LEU A 690 -9.58 -26.65 46.10
N ASN A 691 -8.78 -26.23 45.12
CA ASN A 691 -7.33 -26.42 45.13
C ASN A 691 -6.65 -25.31 45.94
N ILE A 692 -6.29 -25.61 47.19
CA ILE A 692 -5.63 -24.67 48.14
C ILE A 692 -4.34 -24.05 47.56
N GLY A 693 -3.64 -24.76 46.66
CA GLY A 693 -2.46 -24.23 45.96
C GLY A 693 -2.72 -22.96 45.14
N ALA A 694 -3.93 -22.73 44.64
CA ALA A 694 -4.26 -21.53 43.87
C ALA A 694 -4.18 -20.24 44.72
N VAL A 695 -4.53 -20.32 46.01
CA VAL A 695 -4.47 -19.17 46.93
C VAL A 695 -3.02 -18.80 47.25
N VAL A 696 -2.15 -19.80 47.42
CA VAL A 696 -0.71 -19.60 47.64
C VAL A 696 -0.04 -19.01 46.40
N ALA A 697 -0.41 -19.48 45.20
CA ALA A 697 0.07 -18.92 43.94
C ALA A 697 -0.34 -17.45 43.75
N LEU A 698 -1.60 -17.11 44.04
CA LEU A 698 -2.08 -15.72 43.98
C LEU A 698 -1.37 -14.81 45.00
N GLY A 699 -1.10 -15.30 46.21
CA GLY A 699 -0.31 -14.56 47.20
C GLY A 699 1.12 -14.27 46.73
N ALA A 700 1.78 -15.26 46.15
CA ALA A 700 3.15 -15.11 45.62
C ALA A 700 3.19 -14.15 44.42
N PHE A 701 2.25 -14.26 43.47
CA PHE A 701 2.15 -13.34 42.34
C PHE A 701 1.80 -11.91 42.76
N GLY A 702 0.88 -11.74 43.72
CA GLY A 702 0.53 -10.42 44.27
C GLY A 702 1.74 -9.73 44.93
N ALA A 703 2.50 -10.47 45.73
CA ALA A 703 3.74 -9.96 46.33
C ALA A 703 4.80 -9.59 45.28
N LEU A 704 4.97 -10.42 44.24
CA LEU A 704 5.91 -10.14 43.14
C LEU A 704 5.52 -8.89 42.36
N VAL A 705 4.24 -8.73 41.98
CA VAL A 705 3.74 -7.56 41.25
C VAL A 705 3.87 -6.29 42.08
N PHE A 706 3.57 -6.34 43.39
CA PHE A 706 3.73 -5.19 44.29
C PHE A 706 5.20 -4.79 44.47
N LEU A 707 6.11 -5.77 44.57
CA LEU A 707 7.55 -5.54 44.64
C LEU A 707 8.10 -4.94 43.32
N ILE A 708 7.60 -5.39 42.17
CA ILE A 708 7.92 -4.79 40.86
C ILE A 708 7.39 -3.35 40.76
N ALA A 709 6.19 -3.06 41.28
CA ALA A 709 5.65 -1.70 41.33
C ALA A 709 6.50 -0.76 42.22
N ILE A 710 7.02 -1.25 43.34
CA ILE A 710 7.94 -0.50 44.21
C ILE A 710 9.29 -0.28 43.52
N ILE A 711 9.90 -1.30 42.92
CA ILE A 711 11.18 -1.14 42.21
C ILE A 711 11.04 -0.19 41.01
N THR A 712 9.98 -0.30 40.23
CA THR A 712 9.74 0.60 39.08
C THR A 712 9.50 2.04 39.51
N THR A 713 8.70 2.29 40.57
CA THR A 713 8.53 3.66 41.10
C THR A 713 9.83 4.23 41.68
N ILE A 714 10.64 3.44 42.38
CA ILE A 714 11.98 3.87 42.84
C ILE A 714 12.89 4.18 41.64
N VAL A 715 12.94 3.34 40.61
CA VAL A 715 13.73 3.58 39.38
C VAL A 715 13.25 4.82 38.63
N ILE A 716 11.94 5.08 38.58
CA ILE A 716 11.36 6.30 38.00
C ILE A 716 11.79 7.53 38.81
N LEU A 717 11.71 7.50 40.15
CA LEU A 717 12.11 8.61 41.01
C LEU A 717 13.63 8.87 40.94
N VAL A 718 14.46 7.83 40.89
CA VAL A 718 15.92 7.94 40.71
C VAL A 718 16.24 8.52 39.33
N ARG A 719 15.62 8.03 38.24
CA ARG A 719 15.77 8.63 36.89
C ARG A 719 15.32 10.09 36.87
N ARG A 720 14.20 10.43 37.50
CA ARG A 720 13.64 11.79 37.55
C ARG A 720 14.52 12.77 38.32
N LYS A 721 15.29 12.30 39.32
CA LYS A 721 16.25 13.12 40.08
C LYS A 721 17.60 13.29 39.36
N HIS A 722 17.91 12.49 38.35
CA HIS A 722 19.25 12.44 37.74
C HIS A 722 19.37 13.06 36.34
N ASN A 723 18.27 13.56 35.76
CA ASN A 723 18.19 13.91 34.34
C ASN A 723 17.75 15.36 34.06
N ASP A 724 17.90 16.26 35.03
CA ASP A 724 17.63 17.70 34.85
C ASP A 724 18.84 18.38 34.18
N GLY A 725 18.91 18.29 32.85
CA GLY A 725 19.87 19.07 32.05
C GLY A 725 20.50 18.38 30.85
N LYS A 726 19.77 18.29 29.72
CA LYS A 726 20.29 18.53 28.35
C LYS A 726 19.16 18.63 27.32
N ARG A 727 19.42 19.28 26.18
CA ARG A 727 18.46 19.57 25.11
C ARG A 727 18.58 18.61 23.92
N TYR A 728 17.49 18.53 23.16
CA TYR A 728 17.35 18.20 21.73
C TYR A 728 17.11 16.74 21.27
N ARG A 729 16.11 16.65 20.37
CA ARG A 729 15.90 15.71 19.27
C ARG A 729 15.67 14.22 19.61
N HIS A 730 14.40 13.84 19.58
CA HIS A 730 14.01 12.50 19.15
C HIS A 730 13.87 12.47 17.62
N HIS A 731 14.45 11.43 17.00
CA HIS A 731 13.92 10.88 15.76
C HIS A 731 12.79 9.89 16.12
N VAL A 732 11.86 9.69 15.19
CA VAL A 732 10.84 8.64 15.25
C VAL A 732 11.01 7.76 14.02
N SER A 733 10.94 6.45 14.19
CA SER A 733 10.95 5.46 13.10
C SER A 733 9.54 4.85 12.98
N PRO A 734 9.10 4.42 11.78
CA PRO A 734 7.70 4.08 11.55
C PRO A 734 7.40 2.59 11.71
N ASP A 735 6.33 2.29 12.44
CA ASP A 735 5.58 1.04 12.32
C ASP A 735 4.10 1.40 12.18
N CYS A 736 3.52 1.12 11.01
CA CYS A 736 2.12 1.42 10.71
C CYS A 736 1.57 0.34 9.78
N ASN A 737 0.84 -0.63 10.34
CA ASN A 737 -0.06 -1.53 9.61
C ASN A 737 -0.92 -2.35 10.59
N THR A 738 -1.97 -1.73 11.14
CA THR A 738 -3.11 -2.45 11.70
C THR A 738 -4.38 -1.75 11.25
N VAL A 739 -5.23 -2.44 10.51
CA VAL A 739 -6.61 -2.01 10.26
C VAL A 739 -7.30 -1.84 11.61
N ALA A 740 -7.85 -0.66 11.88
CA ALA A 740 -8.42 -0.35 13.17
C ALA A 740 -9.75 -1.09 13.37
N SER A 741 -9.69 -2.27 13.99
CA SER A 741 -10.86 -2.96 14.54
C SER A 741 -11.64 -2.00 15.44
N LEU A 742 -12.95 -1.88 15.21
CA LEU A 742 -13.84 -0.97 15.94
C LEU A 742 -14.17 -1.46 17.36
N ASP A 743 -13.13 -1.60 18.19
CA ASP A 743 -13.25 -1.77 19.63
C ASP A 743 -12.14 -0.99 20.35
N SER A 744 -12.53 0.06 21.05
CA SER A 744 -11.62 0.91 21.85
C SER A 744 -12.38 1.61 22.96
N SER A 745 -12.65 0.86 24.03
CA SER A 745 -13.32 1.34 25.23
C SER A 745 -12.42 2.30 26.03
N SER A 746 -12.33 3.56 25.59
CA SER A 746 -11.73 4.66 26.34
C SER A 746 -12.73 5.82 26.45
N SER A 747 -13.08 6.21 27.67
CA SER A 747 -14.18 7.15 27.94
C SER A 747 -13.89 8.60 27.56
N GLU A 748 -12.62 8.99 27.48
CA GLU A 748 -12.22 10.40 27.26
C GLU A 748 -12.25 10.79 25.77
N SER A 749 -11.92 9.86 24.86
CA SER A 749 -11.85 10.09 23.41
C SER A 749 -13.22 10.40 22.78
N ARG A 750 -14.30 9.83 23.34
CA ARG A 750 -15.70 10.05 22.91
C ARG A 750 -16.17 11.50 22.99
N SER A 751 -15.52 12.35 23.80
CA SER A 751 -15.90 13.76 23.97
C SER A 751 -15.40 14.68 22.85
N GLY A 752 -14.26 14.36 22.22
CA GLY A 752 -13.57 15.23 21.28
C GLY A 752 -14.36 15.46 19.99
N LEU A 753 -14.54 14.42 19.18
CA LEU A 753 -15.27 14.49 17.90
C LEU A 753 -16.64 15.16 18.03
N ASN A 754 -17.36 14.86 19.11
CA ASN A 754 -18.70 15.37 19.35
C ASN A 754 -18.73 16.87 19.69
N ARG A 755 -17.67 17.42 20.30
CA ARG A 755 -17.46 18.87 20.39
C ARG A 755 -17.12 19.48 19.02
N TYR A 756 -16.26 18.83 18.23
CA TYR A 756 -15.77 19.40 16.97
C TYR A 756 -16.84 19.51 15.88
N TYR A 757 -17.74 18.54 15.71
CA TYR A 757 -18.87 18.70 14.78
C TYR A 757 -19.81 19.84 15.21
N ARG A 758 -20.05 19.99 16.52
CA ARG A 758 -20.87 21.09 17.07
C ARG A 758 -20.24 22.45 16.85
N GLN A 759 -18.94 22.59 17.12
CA GLN A 759 -18.20 23.83 16.92
C GLN A 759 -18.06 24.20 15.43
N ALA A 760 -17.81 23.23 14.54
CA ALA A 760 -17.78 23.50 13.09
C ALA A 760 -19.16 23.92 12.54
N TRP A 761 -20.24 23.39 13.13
CA TRP A 761 -21.62 23.76 12.83
C TRP A 761 -21.98 25.17 13.36
N GLU A 762 -21.45 25.55 14.53
CA GLU A 762 -21.55 26.90 15.11
C GLU A 762 -20.75 27.93 14.28
N GLU A 763 -19.49 27.64 13.91
CA GLU A 763 -18.65 28.50 13.04
C GLU A 763 -19.30 28.73 11.66
N LEU A 764 -20.02 27.74 11.12
CA LEU A 764 -20.83 27.86 9.89
C LEU A 764 -22.05 28.78 10.03
N HIS A 765 -22.67 28.84 11.22
CA HIS A 765 -23.75 29.78 11.52
C HIS A 765 -23.24 31.21 11.68
N GLU A 766 -22.12 31.43 12.36
CA GLU A 766 -21.52 32.77 12.47
C GLU A 766 -21.13 33.35 11.10
N ALA A 767 -20.56 32.53 10.21
CA ALA A 767 -20.19 32.93 8.86
C ALA A 767 -21.39 33.34 7.96
N THR A 768 -22.62 32.95 8.32
CA THR A 768 -23.84 33.20 7.52
C THR A 768 -24.84 34.15 8.19
N GLY A 769 -24.77 34.34 9.51
CA GLY A 769 -25.70 35.17 10.29
C GLY A 769 -25.59 36.69 10.11
N ALA A 770 -24.63 37.17 9.32
CA ALA A 770 -24.27 38.58 9.18
C ALA A 770 -25.27 39.45 8.37
N LYS A 771 -26.59 39.23 8.50
CA LYS A 771 -27.61 40.01 7.76
C LYS A 771 -29.02 40.12 8.35
N HIS A 772 -29.18 40.43 9.64
CA HIS A 772 -30.25 41.35 10.06
C HIS A 772 -29.93 42.01 11.41
N GLY A 773 -30.15 43.33 11.50
CA GLY A 773 -29.87 44.10 12.71
C GLY A 773 -31.12 44.42 13.52
N GLN A 774 -31.13 44.05 14.80
CA GLN A 774 -31.95 44.68 15.83
C GLN A 774 -31.14 44.82 17.13
N ARG A 775 -31.09 46.03 17.70
CA ARG A 775 -30.57 46.25 19.05
C ARG A 775 -31.56 45.70 20.06
N ARG A 776 -31.10 44.90 21.02
CA ARG A 776 -31.87 44.55 22.21
C ARG A 776 -31.00 44.62 23.47
N HIS A 777 -31.43 45.42 24.43
CA HIS A 777 -30.80 45.57 25.74
C HIS A 777 -31.59 44.76 26.77
N GLU A 778 -31.03 43.65 27.25
CA GLU A 778 -31.40 42.96 28.50
C GLU A 778 -30.07 42.42 29.05
N ARG A 779 -29.43 43.14 30.00
CA ARG A 779 -29.60 43.10 31.46
C ARG A 779 -29.19 41.76 32.08
N GLU A 780 -28.29 41.85 33.06
CA GLU A 780 -27.64 40.72 33.71
C GLU A 780 -28.62 39.93 34.60
N ALA A 781 -28.39 38.60 34.66
CA ALA A 781 -29.01 37.74 35.66
C ALA A 781 -28.00 37.46 36.79
N PRO A 782 -28.34 37.70 38.07
CA PRO A 782 -27.49 37.29 39.18
C PRO A 782 -27.51 35.76 39.31
N LYS A 783 -26.34 35.15 39.45
CA LYS A 783 -26.22 33.75 39.89
C LYS A 783 -26.15 33.75 41.42
N ASP A 784 -27.12 33.09 42.05
CA ASP A 784 -27.02 32.73 43.47
C ASP A 784 -26.25 31.41 43.64
N GLY A 785 -25.75 31.13 44.84
CA GLY A 785 -24.73 30.11 45.10
C GLY A 785 -25.15 28.98 46.05
N SER A 786 -24.56 27.81 45.83
CA SER A 786 -24.37 26.72 46.82
C SER A 786 -23.34 25.77 46.20
N GLU A 787 -22.04 25.97 46.37
CA GLU A 787 -21.26 25.70 47.58
C GLU A 787 -21.29 24.23 48.01
N LEU A 788 -20.13 23.58 47.90
CA LEU A 788 -19.71 22.52 48.81
C LEU A 788 -18.18 22.57 48.92
N VAL A 789 -17.66 22.45 50.14
CA VAL A 789 -16.34 22.97 50.55
C VAL A 789 -15.31 21.86 50.71
N VAL A 790 -14.08 22.12 50.26
CA VAL A 790 -12.86 21.53 50.86
C VAL A 790 -11.77 22.60 51.00
N SER A 791 -11.52 23.03 52.23
CA SER A 791 -10.36 23.80 52.68
C SER A 791 -9.10 22.93 52.70
N ASP A 792 -7.85 23.42 52.79
CA ASP A 792 -7.34 24.74 53.20
C ASP A 792 -5.88 24.95 52.68
N VAL A 793 -5.27 26.09 53.06
CA VAL A 793 -3.81 26.41 53.20
C VAL A 793 -3.29 27.57 52.33
N TYR A 794 -2.90 28.65 53.03
CA TYR A 794 -2.03 29.76 52.59
C TYR A 794 -0.82 29.88 53.55
N PRO A 795 0.33 30.44 53.12
CA PRO A 795 0.60 31.90 53.18
C PRO A 795 0.79 32.51 51.77
N ALA A 796 0.61 33.82 51.49
CA ALA A 796 1.31 35.03 51.97
C ALA A 796 2.83 35.03 51.62
N GLU A 797 3.47 36.12 51.17
CA GLU A 797 3.08 37.53 50.98
C GLU A 797 4.05 38.20 49.98
N HIS A 798 3.67 39.28 49.25
CA HIS A 798 4.48 40.53 49.14
C HIS A 798 3.85 41.66 48.28
N ARG A 799 4.35 42.89 48.51
CA ARG A 799 4.04 44.18 47.84
C ARG A 799 4.99 44.44 46.62
N ASP A 800 4.92 45.51 45.81
CA ASP A 800 4.57 46.92 46.11
C ASP A 800 4.17 47.82 44.91
N LYS A 801 4.02 49.14 45.15
CA LYS A 801 3.29 50.13 44.33
C LYS A 801 4.15 51.21 43.63
N ARG A 802 3.68 51.63 42.45
CA ARG A 802 3.66 52.99 41.82
C ARG A 802 4.77 54.02 42.09
N ARG A 803 5.26 54.70 41.02
CA ARG A 803 5.28 56.19 40.94
C ARG A 803 4.94 56.82 39.57
N HIS A 804 5.74 57.75 39.00
CA HIS A 804 5.27 58.93 38.22
C HIS A 804 6.28 59.40 37.12
N HIS A 805 6.28 60.58 36.44
CA HIS A 805 5.66 61.93 36.60
C HIS A 805 5.65 62.72 35.25
N HIS A 806 4.58 63.49 34.97
CA HIS A 806 4.53 64.74 34.15
C HIS A 806 4.96 64.73 32.64
N HIS A 807 4.72 65.73 31.77
CA HIS A 807 4.06 67.08 31.88
C HIS A 807 3.17 67.46 30.64
N HIS A 808 2.86 68.75 30.37
CA HIS A 808 1.67 69.23 29.58
C HIS A 808 1.93 70.19 28.38
N HIS A 809 0.97 70.19 27.41
CA HIS A 809 0.37 71.26 26.54
C HIS A 809 1.16 72.37 25.79
N ARG A 810 0.75 72.62 24.51
CA ARG A 810 -0.09 73.77 24.00
C ARG A 810 -0.55 73.53 22.53
N GLU A 811 -1.80 73.83 22.11
CA GLU A 811 -2.41 75.08 21.55
C GLU A 811 -1.77 75.62 20.23
N ARG A 812 -2.46 76.11 19.17
CA ARG A 812 -3.90 76.26 18.76
C ARG A 812 -4.06 76.53 17.21
N HIS A 813 -5.32 76.62 16.71
CA HIS A 813 -5.84 76.98 15.35
C HIS A 813 -5.41 78.38 14.78
N PRO A 814 -5.72 78.84 13.52
CA PRO A 814 -6.90 78.52 12.65
C PRO A 814 -6.80 78.48 11.07
N ASP A 815 -7.74 77.73 10.48
CA ASP A 815 -8.72 77.97 9.36
C ASP A 815 -8.48 78.91 8.13
N TRP A 816 -8.92 78.48 6.92
CA TRP A 816 -10.10 78.99 6.11
C TRP A 816 -9.99 78.90 4.55
N GLN A 817 -10.97 78.22 3.91
CA GLN A 817 -11.56 78.44 2.55
C GLN A 817 -10.83 78.13 1.21
N PRO A 818 -11.57 77.98 0.05
CA PRO A 818 -11.21 77.02 -1.02
C PRO A 818 -11.33 77.48 -2.51
N SER A 819 -11.14 76.51 -3.42
CA SER A 819 -11.88 76.28 -4.70
C SER A 819 -11.16 76.43 -6.07
N HIS A 820 -11.76 75.74 -7.06
CA HIS A 820 -11.61 75.80 -8.52
C HIS A 820 -10.38 75.20 -9.28
N ARG A 821 -10.72 74.14 -10.06
CA ARG A 821 -10.21 73.66 -11.37
C ARG A 821 -10.13 74.80 -12.44
N PRO A 822 -9.49 74.66 -13.65
CA PRO A 822 -9.46 73.42 -14.46
C PRO A 822 -8.33 73.15 -15.51
N HIS A 823 -8.36 71.93 -16.11
CA HIS A 823 -7.75 71.51 -17.40
C HIS A 823 -6.19 71.64 -17.51
N HIS A 824 -5.42 71.00 -18.41
CA HIS A 824 -5.58 70.06 -19.55
C HIS A 824 -4.17 69.40 -19.83
N LYS A 825 -3.87 68.40 -20.70
CA LYS A 825 -4.57 67.50 -21.64
C LYS A 825 -3.60 66.35 -22.07
N HIS A 826 -4.11 65.16 -22.47
CA HIS A 826 -3.38 64.10 -23.23
C HIS A 826 -2.19 63.39 -22.52
N LYS A 827 -1.69 62.21 -22.90
CA LYS A 827 -2.13 61.10 -23.81
C LYS A 827 -1.54 59.75 -23.29
N PRO A 828 -1.94 58.56 -23.80
CA PRO A 828 -1.66 57.25 -23.18
C PRO A 828 -0.53 56.43 -23.85
N ARG A 829 -0.43 55.16 -23.44
CA ARG A 829 0.59 54.11 -23.63
C ARG A 829 1.64 54.09 -22.50
N TYR A 830 1.96 52.94 -21.90
CA TYR A 830 1.37 51.60 -22.06
C TYR A 830 0.28 51.32 -21.01
#